data_AF-A0AAD5CS72-F1
#
_entry.id   AF-A0AAD5CS72-F1
#
_cell.length_a   1.000
_cell.length_b   1.000
_cell.length_c   1.000
_cell.angle_alpha   90.00
_cell.angle_beta   90.00
_cell.angle_gamma   90.00
#
_symmetry.space_group_name_H-M   'P 1'
#
loop_
_entity.id
_entity.type
_entity.pdbx_description
1 polymer ?
#
loop_
_entity_poly.entity_id
_entity_poly.type
_entity_poly.pdbx_seq_one_letter_code
_entity_poly.pdbx_strand_id
1 'polypeptide(L)'
;KRRRRRKMAKSSAEDKELRRACEAAIEDTKQKVVLSIRVVKSEGAWGKGKFGKGTQMAKPRRVVPIQWTMRNLDDRNHLLVCILHICKDALGHLPKVVGIDIVELALWSKEHTSKVSKQQNSVDGASGNVFSEGDTTLEVENELVSQAEEEDMEALLGTYLMMLQPKVILHAYDDCGNGDVHRYVMGIGEAEIETRNNKLELQSMNYKGLGVELDRLLEKLHIPSEVSDCLAGGSFEESSLRKYIEACDWLRSAMQGFDALHPSYAKVRAVKEKRAELDIIKLTFVRKVCEFLSVFFVKMVDSLMSDKRNFSQRGQVKAPNHVDLHNKCRTYARLLQHVKILDKSSLLPLRKIYCKSLNQLLRRETREFANELRAGTKAPKVQSIWFDSPSAPNQNVNTSMVSEAYSKMLAVFVPLLVDEFELCIWHHAGALDLGALNESLCDLLDGIQDDFHATVEWANKIDPLLCISMHATTERHVSDLKAETSRYVRLLLDALEDRISSLFVRFVDDARNQIEKNDKGVKQTGIMSFIPRFALLATRMEQYIQGQSRDLVDQAYIKIIGIMFVTLDNIAQADLKHSDIFLLENYAAFQNSLYDLANYVPTLAKFYHQASESYEQSSTRHMSVIIYYQFERLFQFARKLEDAMLINLPEEIQFQVGMSKSDLRKVVKSSLTGIDKQVTAMHKKLMKNLNSEELFPILWDKCKKEFLDKYESFAQLAAKVYPNENIPSRYQYSPVFLIIINFDGVRLEIEWVRFCGTCKLVAIVPTVQDPIDDF
;
A
#
# COMPACT_ATOMS: atom_id res chain seq x y z
N LYS A 1 2.33 86.12 11.67
CA LYS A 1 3.72 85.83 11.21
C LYS A 1 4.13 84.42 11.67
N ARG A 2 5.26 83.89 11.19
CA ARG A 2 5.73 82.48 11.26
C ARG A 2 5.55 81.74 12.61
N ARG A 3 5.13 80.46 12.50
CA ARG A 3 5.61 79.21 13.17
C ARG A 3 6.42 79.36 14.48
N ARG A 4 6.19 78.53 15.52
CA ARG A 4 5.90 77.08 15.48
C ARG A 4 4.89 76.65 16.56
N ARG A 5 3.87 75.85 16.21
CA ARG A 5 3.37 74.82 17.14
C ARG A 5 4.54 73.84 17.37
N ARG A 6 4.98 73.62 18.61
CA ARG A 6 5.78 72.43 18.93
C ARG A 6 4.85 71.24 18.74
N LYS A 7 5.04 70.47 17.66
CA LYS A 7 4.47 69.11 17.57
C LYS A 7 5.03 68.34 18.76
N MET A 8 4.19 67.58 19.48
CA MET A 8 4.73 66.48 20.27
C MET A 8 5.52 65.57 19.33
N ALA A 9 6.68 65.09 19.77
CA ALA A 9 7.30 63.96 19.10
C ALA A 9 6.32 62.78 19.16
N LYS A 10 6.18 62.02 18.08
CA LYS A 10 5.65 60.65 18.22
C LYS A 10 6.71 59.89 19.02
N SER A 11 6.28 59.12 20.01
CA SER A 11 7.19 58.24 20.75
C SER A 11 7.93 57.31 19.77
N SER A 12 9.14 56.88 20.14
CA SER A 12 9.81 55.75 19.48
C SER A 12 8.92 54.50 19.56
N ALA A 13 9.24 53.50 18.73
CA ALA A 13 8.77 52.14 18.96
C ALA A 13 9.31 51.60 20.29
N GLU A 14 10.59 51.90 20.58
CA GLU A 14 11.29 51.52 21.80
C GLU A 14 10.62 52.10 23.05
N ASP A 15 10.15 53.35 23.02
CA ASP A 15 9.40 53.97 24.12
C ASP A 15 8.16 53.17 24.51
N LYS A 16 7.46 52.57 23.52
CA LYS A 16 6.25 51.78 23.75
C LYS A 16 6.56 50.36 24.20
N GLU A 17 7.66 49.80 23.71
CA GLU A 17 8.15 48.48 24.13
C GLU A 17 8.67 48.53 25.56
N LEU A 18 9.40 49.59 25.92
CA LEU A 18 9.81 49.90 27.29
C LEU A 18 8.59 50.12 28.20
N ARG A 19 7.57 50.88 27.75
CA ARG A 19 6.35 51.09 28.54
C ARG A 19 5.63 49.76 28.83
N ARG A 20 5.45 48.90 27.82
CA ARG A 20 4.86 47.56 27.99
C ARG A 20 5.69 46.66 28.90
N ALA A 21 7.02 46.70 28.78
CA ALA A 21 7.92 45.92 29.65
C ALA A 21 7.83 46.36 31.11
N CYS A 22 7.69 47.67 31.37
CA CYS A 22 7.44 48.20 32.72
C CYS A 22 6.02 47.92 33.23
N GLU A 23 5.00 48.03 32.37
CA GLU A 23 3.61 47.70 32.69
C GLU A 23 3.51 46.21 33.13
N ALA A 24 4.01 45.28 32.30
CA ALA A 24 4.02 43.85 32.60
C ALA A 24 4.91 43.42 33.79
N ALA A 25 5.93 44.22 34.14
CA ALA A 25 6.80 43.95 35.30
C ALA A 25 6.22 44.45 36.64
N ILE A 26 5.16 45.27 36.60
CA ILE A 26 4.50 45.85 37.79
C ILE A 26 3.18 45.13 38.11
N GLU A 27 2.56 44.48 37.11
CA GLU A 27 1.20 43.96 37.18
C GLU A 27 0.96 42.85 38.24
N ASP A 28 2.01 42.16 38.69
CA ASP A 28 1.91 40.97 39.57
C ASP A 28 2.59 41.12 40.97
N THR A 29 2.81 42.33 41.49
CA THR A 29 3.24 42.47 42.90
C THR A 29 2.54 43.59 43.68
N LYS A 30 1.94 43.23 44.83
CA LYS A 30 1.53 44.18 45.88
C LYS A 30 2.72 44.67 46.73
N GLN A 31 3.86 44.97 46.11
CA GLN A 31 5.11 45.30 46.78
C GLN A 31 5.58 46.73 46.51
N LYS A 32 6.43 47.28 47.39
CA LYS A 32 7.09 48.58 47.18
C LYS A 32 8.14 48.45 46.09
N VAL A 33 7.83 48.93 44.89
CA VAL A 33 8.83 49.09 43.82
C VAL A 33 9.85 50.17 44.22
N VAL A 34 11.12 49.79 44.32
CA VAL A 34 12.25 50.70 44.58
C VAL A 34 13.14 50.76 43.34
N LEU A 35 13.14 51.89 42.63
CA LEU A 35 14.07 52.12 41.53
C LEU A 35 15.41 52.61 42.08
N SER A 36 16.50 51.92 41.73
CA SER A 36 17.87 52.42 41.86
C SER A 36 18.46 52.75 40.49
N ILE A 37 19.15 53.88 40.39
CA ILE A 37 19.81 54.34 39.15
C ILE A 37 21.27 54.63 39.49
N ARG A 38 22.19 53.84 38.93
CA ARG A 38 23.64 54.04 39.11
C ARG A 38 24.20 54.83 37.92
N VAL A 39 24.93 55.92 38.20
CA VAL A 39 25.70 56.67 37.20
C VAL A 39 27.10 56.05 37.08
N VAL A 40 27.75 56.17 35.92
CA VAL A 40 29.11 55.68 35.69
C VAL A 40 29.90 56.72 34.87
N LYS A 41 31.05 57.17 35.37
CA LYS A 41 32.01 58.01 34.63
C LYS A 41 32.57 57.20 33.44
N SER A 42 32.43 57.71 32.22
CA SER A 42 32.99 57.10 31.02
C SER A 42 34.21 57.88 30.51
N GLU A 43 35.41 57.48 30.93
CA GLU A 43 36.64 58.09 30.41
C GLU A 43 36.99 57.54 29.03
N GLY A 44 37.11 58.42 28.04
CA GLY A 44 37.47 58.09 26.67
C GLY A 44 38.95 58.35 26.39
N ALA A 45 39.76 57.30 26.29
CA ALA A 45 41.19 57.42 25.98
C ALA A 45 41.42 57.80 24.51
N TRP A 46 42.14 58.90 24.26
CA TRP A 46 42.61 59.30 22.93
C TRP A 46 44.14 59.39 22.95
N GLY A 47 44.83 58.44 22.32
CA GLY A 47 46.25 58.18 22.56
C GLY A 47 47.25 58.77 21.56
N LYS A 48 48.51 58.85 22.00
CA LYS A 48 49.73 58.77 21.18
C LYS A 48 50.73 57.89 21.94
N GLY A 49 51.48 57.04 21.24
CA GLY A 49 52.38 56.06 21.89
C GLY A 49 53.64 55.74 21.09
N LYS A 50 54.44 54.82 21.60
CA LYS A 50 55.59 54.17 20.94
C LYS A 50 55.67 52.70 21.40
N PHE A 51 56.20 51.82 20.55
CA PHE A 51 56.27 50.36 20.77
C PHE A 51 57.67 49.91 21.22
N GLY A 52 57.74 48.90 22.10
CA GLY A 52 59.01 48.36 22.63
C GLY A 52 58.89 46.99 23.30
N LYS A 53 58.55 45.95 22.53
CA LYS A 53 58.58 44.49 22.81
C LYS A 53 58.84 44.03 24.28
N GLY A 54 57.79 43.51 24.91
CA GLY A 54 57.82 42.60 26.07
C GLY A 54 56.51 41.82 26.15
N THR A 55 56.52 40.54 26.50
CA THR A 55 55.36 39.63 26.37
C THR A 55 54.36 39.72 27.51
N GLN A 56 53.07 39.93 27.18
CA GLN A 56 51.95 39.39 27.98
C GLN A 56 50.71 39.09 27.12
N MET A 57 49.80 38.29 27.68
CA MET A 57 48.66 37.65 27.01
C MET A 57 47.70 38.60 26.28
N ALA A 58 47.30 38.24 25.06
CA ALA A 58 46.20 38.88 24.36
C ALA A 58 44.83 38.44 24.93
N LYS A 59 44.25 39.22 25.85
CA LYS A 59 42.84 39.04 26.26
C LYS A 59 41.90 39.50 25.13
N PRO A 60 41.07 38.63 24.53
CA PRO A 60 40.17 39.02 23.44
C PRO A 60 38.99 39.85 23.98
N ARG A 61 38.60 40.88 23.19
CA ARG A 61 37.40 41.73 23.32
C ARG A 61 36.34 41.22 24.30
N ARG A 62 36.21 41.85 25.48
CA ARG A 62 34.89 41.93 26.14
C ARG A 62 33.98 42.80 25.27
N VAL A 63 32.82 42.26 24.91
CA VAL A 63 31.71 43.08 24.39
C VAL A 63 31.23 43.96 25.53
N VAL A 64 31.16 45.27 25.32
CA VAL A 64 30.68 46.22 26.32
C VAL A 64 29.17 45.99 26.51
N PRO A 65 28.64 45.87 27.74
CA PRO A 65 27.20 45.91 27.96
C PRO A 65 26.63 47.25 27.46
N ILE A 66 25.36 47.29 27.04
CA ILE A 66 24.77 48.47 26.42
C ILE A 66 24.65 49.61 27.47
N GLN A 67 25.64 50.51 27.50
CA GLN A 67 25.68 51.64 28.41
C GLN A 67 24.68 52.73 27.97
N TRP A 68 23.59 52.88 28.72
CA TRP A 68 22.65 54.00 28.56
C TRP A 68 23.25 55.28 29.16
N THR A 69 24.21 55.86 28.44
CA THR A 69 24.81 57.16 28.76
C THR A 69 23.83 58.29 28.46
N MET A 70 22.98 58.64 29.43
CA MET A 70 22.11 59.82 29.34
C MET A 70 22.97 61.09 29.30
N ARG A 71 22.93 61.81 28.18
CA ARG A 71 24.01 62.75 27.79
C ARG A 71 23.88 64.16 28.39
N ASN A 72 22.79 64.47 29.06
CA ASN A 72 22.55 65.76 29.72
C ASN A 72 21.55 65.61 30.89
N LEU A 73 21.42 66.68 31.67
CA LEU A 73 20.57 66.71 32.87
C LEU A 73 19.07 66.68 32.55
N ASP A 74 18.66 67.26 31.42
CA ASP A 74 17.26 67.42 31.04
C ASP A 74 16.63 66.09 30.62
N ASP A 75 17.33 65.29 29.80
CA ASP A 75 16.87 63.95 29.40
C ASP A 75 16.69 63.03 30.61
N ARG A 76 17.61 63.09 31.58
CA ARG A 76 17.51 62.38 32.87
C ARG A 76 16.26 62.81 33.64
N ASN A 77 16.06 64.11 33.78
CA ASN A 77 14.93 64.67 34.53
C ASN A 77 13.60 64.34 33.82
N HIS A 78 13.57 64.35 32.48
CA HIS A 78 12.40 63.99 31.68
C HIS A 78 12.06 62.49 31.80
N LEU A 79 13.05 61.60 31.83
CA LEU A 79 12.84 60.16 32.07
C LEU A 79 12.25 59.90 33.46
N LEU A 80 12.82 60.50 34.51
CA LEU A 80 12.30 60.42 35.88
C LEU A 80 10.86 60.95 35.98
N VAL A 81 10.56 62.09 35.36
CA VAL A 81 9.20 62.66 35.34
C VAL A 81 8.23 61.77 34.56
N CYS A 82 8.65 61.13 33.46
CA CYS A 82 7.82 60.16 32.74
C CYS A 82 7.51 58.92 33.59
N ILE A 83 8.51 58.31 34.24
CA ILE A 83 8.32 57.14 35.12
C ILE A 83 7.37 57.50 36.27
N LEU A 84 7.57 58.65 36.92
CA LEU A 84 6.71 59.10 38.02
C LEU A 84 5.26 59.36 37.59
N HIS A 85 5.01 59.89 36.39
CA HIS A 85 3.65 60.01 35.85
C HIS A 85 3.03 58.64 35.54
N ILE A 86 3.76 57.71 34.94
CA ILE A 86 3.27 56.35 34.66
C ILE A 86 2.87 55.64 35.97
N CYS A 87 3.71 55.72 37.01
CA CYS A 87 3.37 55.16 38.32
C CYS A 87 2.18 55.88 38.99
N LYS A 88 2.05 57.21 38.82
CA LYS A 88 0.89 57.96 39.34
C LYS A 88 -0.41 57.55 38.66
N ASP A 89 -0.40 57.40 37.34
CA ASP A 89 -1.58 57.02 36.57
C ASP A 89 -2.01 55.56 36.86
N ALA A 90 -1.05 54.68 37.18
CA ALA A 90 -1.30 53.28 37.52
C ALA A 90 -1.70 53.04 39.01
N LEU A 91 -1.13 53.80 39.95
CA LEU A 91 -1.32 53.62 41.40
C LEU A 91 -2.27 54.65 42.04
N GLY A 92 -2.76 55.63 41.27
CA GLY A 92 -3.56 56.76 41.75
C GLY A 92 -2.77 57.82 42.54
N HIS A 93 -1.55 57.50 43.00
CA HIS A 93 -0.66 58.41 43.74
C HIS A 93 0.78 58.29 43.26
N LEU A 94 1.58 59.34 43.50
CA LEU A 94 3.03 59.31 43.21
C LEU A 94 3.75 58.33 44.16
N PRO A 95 4.70 57.51 43.67
CA PRO A 95 5.57 56.72 44.54
C PRO A 95 6.47 57.58 45.42
N LYS A 96 6.82 57.07 46.60
CA LYS A 96 7.84 57.68 47.46
C LYS A 96 9.23 57.30 46.95
N VAL A 97 9.88 58.20 46.21
CA VAL A 97 11.25 57.98 45.69
C VAL A 97 12.23 57.90 46.86
N VAL A 98 13.00 56.81 46.90
CA VAL A 98 14.08 56.57 47.86
C VAL A 98 15.28 56.07 47.07
N GLY A 99 16.48 56.63 47.28
CA GLY A 99 17.68 56.25 46.53
C GLY A 99 17.99 57.12 45.29
N ILE A 100 17.78 58.44 45.36
CA ILE A 100 18.64 59.36 44.62
C ILE A 100 19.89 59.56 45.48
N ASP A 101 21.07 59.29 44.92
CA ASP A 101 22.33 59.50 45.63
C ASP A 101 22.66 61.00 45.73
N ILE A 102 22.21 61.60 46.83
CA ILE A 102 22.49 63.00 47.18
C ILE A 102 23.97 63.19 47.53
N VAL A 103 24.70 62.12 47.88
CA VAL A 103 26.13 62.17 48.22
C VAL A 103 26.96 62.26 46.95
N GLU A 104 26.74 61.41 45.93
CA GLU A 104 27.34 61.60 44.61
C GLU A 104 26.99 62.97 44.02
N LEU A 105 25.75 63.42 44.16
CA LEU A 105 25.30 64.70 43.60
C LEU A 105 25.96 65.90 44.31
N ALA A 106 26.23 65.79 45.62
CA ALA A 106 26.99 66.76 46.39
C ALA A 106 28.51 66.69 46.12
N LEU A 107 29.07 65.49 45.96
CA LEU A 107 30.48 65.28 45.60
C LEU A 107 30.78 65.82 44.20
N TRP A 108 29.93 65.53 43.22
CA TRP A 108 30.02 66.08 41.86
C TRP A 108 29.94 67.61 41.85
N SER A 109 29.02 68.19 42.64
CA SER A 109 28.91 69.64 42.84
C SER A 109 30.20 70.25 43.41
N LYS A 110 30.88 69.52 44.32
CA LYS A 110 32.14 69.93 44.96
C LYS A 110 33.34 69.78 44.01
N GLU A 111 33.39 68.71 43.22
CA GLU A 111 34.43 68.40 42.21
C GLU A 111 34.49 69.46 41.11
N HIS A 112 33.36 70.11 40.77
CA HIS A 112 33.26 71.11 39.71
C HIS A 112 33.47 72.57 40.18
N THR A 113 33.75 72.83 41.46
CA THR A 113 34.13 74.16 41.98
C THR A 113 35.65 74.39 41.91
N SER A 114 36.11 74.94 40.78
CA SER A 114 37.52 75.02 40.35
C SER A 114 38.48 75.89 41.20
N LYS A 115 39.65 75.35 41.62
CA LYS A 115 40.87 76.12 42.01
C LYS A 115 42.23 75.42 41.75
N VAL A 116 42.85 75.74 40.60
CA VAL A 116 44.28 76.16 40.39
C VAL A 116 45.47 75.32 40.96
N SER A 117 46.06 74.49 40.08
CA SER A 117 47.51 74.20 39.82
C SER A 117 48.53 73.80 40.92
N LYS A 118 49.15 72.61 40.78
CA LYS A 118 50.60 72.39 40.47
C LYS A 118 50.95 70.87 40.33
N GLN A 119 52.23 70.46 40.33
CA GLN A 119 53.00 70.09 39.12
C GLN A 119 54.31 69.31 39.47
N GLN A 120 55.00 68.71 38.47
CA GLN A 120 56.28 67.93 38.51
C GLN A 120 56.09 66.44 38.93
N ASN A 121 56.56 65.40 38.20
CA ASN A 121 57.87 65.04 37.57
C ASN A 121 58.92 64.57 38.63
N SER A 122 59.82 63.58 38.45
CA SER A 122 60.07 62.44 37.50
C SER A 122 61.34 61.67 38.02
N VAL A 123 61.87 60.51 37.57
CA VAL A 123 61.73 59.61 36.39
C VAL A 123 62.23 58.16 36.73
N ASP A 124 62.28 57.22 35.76
CA ASP A 124 62.57 55.77 35.90
C ASP A 124 64.02 55.31 36.23
N GLY A 125 64.18 54.01 36.54
CA GLY A 125 65.45 53.23 36.51
C GLY A 125 65.21 51.70 36.62
N ALA A 126 66.00 50.85 35.94
CA ALA A 126 65.71 49.40 35.80
C ALA A 126 66.96 48.50 35.61
N SER A 127 66.86 47.17 35.87
CA SER A 127 67.54 46.07 35.09
C SER A 127 67.37 44.63 35.65
N GLY A 128 67.09 43.66 34.74
CA GLY A 128 67.50 42.23 34.77
C GLY A 128 66.85 41.23 35.76
N ASN A 129 67.10 39.91 35.70
CA ASN A 129 67.34 38.97 34.57
C ASN A 129 67.30 37.49 35.08
N VAL A 130 67.23 36.49 34.17
CA VAL A 130 67.53 35.03 34.34
C VAL A 130 66.43 34.07 34.90
N PHE A 131 66.07 33.11 34.03
CA PHE A 131 65.57 31.71 34.21
C PHE A 131 65.26 31.11 35.60
N SER A 132 64.15 30.36 35.67
CA SER A 132 64.20 28.89 35.88
C SER A 132 63.00 28.16 35.26
N GLU A 133 63.12 26.84 35.16
CA GLU A 133 62.06 25.86 34.89
C GLU A 133 61.49 25.36 36.24
N GLY A 134 60.29 24.74 36.30
CA GLY A 134 59.76 24.18 37.54
C GLY A 134 58.28 23.77 37.53
N ASP A 135 57.95 22.71 38.28
CA ASP A 135 56.59 22.31 38.61
C ASP A 135 55.85 23.36 39.45
N THR A 136 54.53 23.47 39.26
CA THR A 136 53.62 24.01 40.27
C THR A 136 52.37 23.16 40.36
N THR A 137 52.30 22.36 41.42
CA THR A 137 51.04 21.93 42.04
C THR A 137 50.17 23.16 42.30
N LEU A 138 48.92 23.14 41.83
CA LEU A 138 47.93 24.15 42.22
C LEU A 138 47.47 23.87 43.64
N GLU A 139 48.10 24.52 44.61
CA GLU A 139 47.57 24.63 45.96
C GLU A 139 46.24 25.42 45.93
N VAL A 140 45.31 25.04 46.81
CA VAL A 140 43.98 25.67 46.85
C VAL A 140 44.04 26.89 47.75
N GLU A 141 44.34 28.06 47.17
CA GLU A 141 44.20 29.36 47.83
C GLU A 141 42.71 29.64 48.15
N ASN A 142 42.27 29.19 49.33
CA ASN A 142 40.96 29.50 49.91
C ASN A 142 40.95 30.91 50.56
N GLU A 143 41.38 31.93 49.82
CA GLU A 143 41.23 33.34 50.23
C GLU A 143 40.22 34.05 49.31
N LEU A 144 38.96 34.03 49.73
CA LEU A 144 37.90 34.87 49.18
C LEU A 144 37.79 36.13 50.04
N VAL A 145 37.58 37.28 49.39
CA VAL A 145 37.70 38.66 49.91
C VAL A 145 39.15 39.11 50.03
N SER A 146 39.49 40.22 49.38
CA SER A 146 40.76 40.91 49.58
C SER A 146 40.68 41.75 50.85
N GLN A 147 41.72 41.76 51.69
CA GLN A 147 41.79 42.62 52.89
C GLN A 147 41.46 44.09 52.57
N ALA A 148 41.83 44.60 51.40
CA ALA A 148 41.50 45.97 50.99
C ALA A 148 39.99 46.22 50.80
N GLU A 149 39.21 45.21 50.39
CA GLU A 149 37.75 45.32 50.28
C GLU A 149 37.05 45.22 51.65
N GLU A 150 37.70 44.60 52.63
CA GLU A 150 37.23 44.52 54.02
C GLU A 150 37.57 45.81 54.79
N GLU A 151 38.80 46.32 54.67
CA GLU A 151 39.24 47.61 55.24
C GLU A 151 38.43 48.81 54.69
N ASP A 152 38.17 48.88 53.38
CA ASP A 152 37.30 49.93 52.81
C ASP A 152 35.85 49.83 53.33
N MET A 153 35.37 48.61 53.63
CA MET A 153 34.05 48.40 54.24
C MET A 153 34.00 48.81 55.72
N GLU A 154 35.08 48.65 56.48
CA GLU A 154 35.20 49.17 57.85
C GLU A 154 35.36 50.70 57.87
N ALA A 155 36.15 51.27 56.96
CA ALA A 155 36.31 52.72 56.81
C ALA A 155 34.97 53.41 56.45
N LEU A 156 34.18 52.79 55.55
CA LEU A 156 32.82 53.24 55.26
C LEU A 156 31.87 53.08 56.46
N LEU A 157 31.98 52.01 57.25
CA LEU A 157 31.21 51.83 58.49
C LEU A 157 31.49 52.94 59.50
N GLY A 158 32.77 53.20 59.82
CA GLY A 158 33.17 54.27 60.75
C GLY A 158 32.68 55.64 60.29
N THR A 159 32.74 55.91 58.98
CA THR A 159 32.26 57.17 58.40
C THR A 159 30.73 57.30 58.46
N TYR A 160 29.97 56.22 58.21
CA TYR A 160 28.51 56.23 58.33
C TYR A 160 28.04 56.38 59.79
N LEU A 161 28.68 55.66 60.73
CA LEU A 161 28.39 55.75 62.16
C LEU A 161 28.59 57.17 62.70
N MET A 162 29.66 57.87 62.31
CA MET A 162 29.86 59.27 62.70
C MET A 162 28.83 60.23 62.07
N MET A 163 28.40 60.01 60.82
CA MET A 163 27.46 60.94 60.15
C MET A 163 25.98 60.73 60.53
N LEU A 164 25.60 59.58 61.07
CA LEU A 164 24.23 59.30 61.51
C LEU A 164 23.87 59.95 62.87
N GLN A 165 24.83 60.07 63.80
CA GLN A 165 24.54 60.50 65.17
C GLN A 165 23.77 61.83 65.29
N PRO A 166 24.13 62.94 64.59
CA PRO A 166 23.51 64.25 64.86
C PRO A 166 22.03 64.35 64.48
N LYS A 167 21.51 63.47 63.60
CA LYS A 167 20.13 63.53 63.12
C LYS A 167 19.21 62.48 63.72
N VAL A 168 19.72 61.28 64.01
CA VAL A 168 18.91 60.24 64.67
C VAL A 168 18.65 60.63 66.13
N ILE A 169 19.66 61.20 66.82
CA ILE A 169 19.51 61.65 68.21
C ILE A 169 18.46 62.76 68.34
N LEU A 170 18.44 63.77 67.46
CA LEU A 170 17.45 64.85 67.54
C LEU A 170 16.00 64.34 67.38
N HIS A 171 15.74 63.42 66.44
CA HIS A 171 14.39 62.93 66.21
C HIS A 171 13.91 61.95 67.29
N ALA A 172 14.82 61.22 67.94
CA ALA A 172 14.49 60.36 69.07
C ALA A 172 14.20 61.13 70.38
N TYR A 173 14.60 62.40 70.47
CA TYR A 173 14.43 63.24 71.66
C TYR A 173 13.03 63.84 71.82
N ASP A 174 12.27 64.01 70.72
CA ASP A 174 10.90 64.57 70.76
C ASP A 174 9.81 63.51 71.04
N ASP A 175 10.01 62.25 70.60
CA ASP A 175 8.99 61.18 70.66
C ASP A 175 9.16 60.19 71.83
N CYS A 176 10.31 60.16 72.54
CA CYS A 176 10.57 59.20 73.62
C CYS A 176 11.32 59.82 74.80
N GLY A 177 10.90 59.47 76.03
CA GLY A 177 11.53 59.95 77.26
C GLY A 177 12.98 59.46 77.44
N ASN A 178 13.77 60.25 78.16
CA ASN A 178 15.23 60.13 78.36
C ASN A 178 15.79 58.73 78.76
N GLY A 179 14.96 57.75 79.15
CA GLY A 179 15.40 56.39 79.46
C GLY A 179 15.57 55.48 78.23
N ASP A 180 14.84 55.71 77.14
CA ASP A 180 14.72 54.74 76.04
C ASP A 180 15.50 55.09 74.76
N VAL A 181 16.01 56.32 74.64
CA VAL A 181 16.79 56.76 73.46
C VAL A 181 17.99 55.84 73.18
N HIS A 182 18.69 55.37 74.22
CA HIS A 182 19.82 54.46 74.06
C HIS A 182 19.39 53.06 73.57
N ARG A 183 18.18 52.59 73.93
CA ARG A 183 17.63 51.32 73.44
C ARG A 183 17.10 51.46 72.01
N TYR A 184 16.50 52.60 71.68
CA TYR A 184 15.99 52.91 70.34
C TYR A 184 17.10 53.04 69.30
N VAL A 185 18.18 53.78 69.62
CA VAL A 185 19.35 53.92 68.74
C VAL A 185 20.10 52.59 68.58
N MET A 186 20.21 51.80 69.66
CA MET A 186 20.82 50.47 69.62
C MET A 186 19.99 49.53 68.72
N GLY A 187 18.68 49.45 68.90
CA GLY A 187 17.78 48.63 68.07
C GLY A 187 17.71 49.04 66.60
N ILE A 188 17.91 50.32 66.28
CA ILE A 188 18.06 50.77 64.88
C ILE A 188 19.40 50.29 64.30
N GLY A 189 20.49 50.42 65.05
CA GLY A 189 21.81 49.91 64.62
C GLY A 189 21.81 48.39 64.44
N GLU A 190 21.21 47.66 65.37
CA GLU A 190 21.00 46.20 65.29
C GLU A 190 20.19 45.84 64.04
N ALA A 191 19.07 46.52 63.78
CA ALA A 191 18.24 46.27 62.59
C ALA A 191 18.94 46.61 61.26
N GLU A 192 19.79 47.65 61.21
CA GLU A 192 20.60 47.95 60.02
C GLU A 192 21.72 46.93 59.80
N ILE A 193 22.37 46.46 60.87
CA ILE A 193 23.38 45.39 60.83
C ILE A 193 22.74 44.06 60.42
N GLU A 194 21.61 43.68 61.01
CA GLU A 194 20.82 42.51 60.62
C GLU A 194 20.40 42.59 59.14
N THR A 195 19.93 43.76 58.70
CA THR A 195 19.58 44.02 57.29
C THR A 195 20.79 43.98 56.35
N ARG A 196 22.02 44.23 56.84
CA ARG A 196 23.27 44.06 56.08
C ARG A 196 23.70 42.59 56.05
N ASN A 197 23.67 41.90 57.18
CA ASN A 197 24.03 40.49 57.29
C ASN A 197 23.10 39.62 56.44
N ASN A 198 21.79 39.83 56.50
CA ASN A 198 20.81 39.17 55.64
C ASN A 198 21.09 39.36 54.13
N LYS A 199 21.70 40.48 53.72
CA LYS A 199 22.11 40.71 52.32
C LYS A 199 23.41 39.98 51.97
N LEU A 200 24.37 39.94 52.89
CA LEU A 200 25.64 39.22 52.71
C LEU A 200 25.41 37.69 52.70
N GLU A 201 24.54 37.19 53.57
CA GLU A 201 24.08 35.79 53.55
C GLU A 201 23.35 35.46 52.25
N LEU A 202 22.40 36.29 51.81
CA LEU A 202 21.72 36.11 50.53
C LEU A 202 22.70 36.14 49.34
N GLN A 203 23.73 37.00 49.36
CA GLN A 203 24.80 36.99 48.37
C GLN A 203 25.62 35.70 48.43
N SER A 204 26.03 35.25 49.62
CA SER A 204 26.75 33.99 49.84
C SER A 204 25.96 32.77 49.34
N MET A 205 24.65 32.72 49.63
CA MET A 205 23.74 31.70 49.12
C MET A 205 23.63 31.74 47.59
N ASN A 206 23.50 32.93 46.99
CA ASN A 206 23.44 33.09 45.54
C ASN A 206 24.76 32.70 44.85
N TYR A 207 25.92 33.03 45.42
CA TYR A 207 27.22 32.62 44.88
C TYR A 207 27.43 31.09 44.99
N LYS A 208 27.04 30.46 46.10
CA LYS A 208 27.05 29.00 46.26
C LYS A 208 26.10 28.31 45.26
N GLY A 209 24.90 28.87 45.06
CA GLY A 209 23.95 28.38 44.05
C GLY A 209 24.48 28.51 42.61
N LEU A 210 25.15 29.63 42.30
CA LEU A 210 25.79 29.85 41.00
C LEU A 210 26.98 28.91 40.77
N GLY A 211 27.80 28.62 41.78
CA GLY A 211 28.88 27.64 41.71
C GLY A 211 28.36 26.25 41.36
N VAL A 212 27.41 25.74 42.15
CA VAL A 212 26.78 24.42 41.92
C VAL A 212 26.14 24.32 40.53
N GLU A 213 25.56 25.40 40.00
CA GLU A 213 25.00 25.40 38.65
C GLU A 213 26.07 25.52 37.54
N LEU A 214 27.20 26.17 37.80
CA LEU A 214 28.37 26.19 36.91
C LEU A 214 29.04 24.81 36.84
N ASP A 215 29.21 24.13 37.97
CA ASP A 215 29.83 22.80 38.03
C ASP A 215 29.01 21.77 37.24
N ARG A 216 27.69 21.74 37.43
CA ARG A 216 26.75 20.94 36.62
C ARG A 216 26.82 21.23 35.12
N LEU A 217 27.16 22.46 34.74
CA LEU A 217 27.35 22.84 33.34
C LEU A 217 28.70 22.36 32.82
N LEU A 218 29.77 22.46 33.62
CA LEU A 218 31.10 21.97 33.28
C LEU A 218 31.13 20.45 33.11
N GLU A 219 30.46 19.69 34.00
CA GLU A 219 30.25 18.24 33.86
C GLU A 219 29.62 17.88 32.51
N LYS A 220 28.58 18.62 32.08
CA LYS A 220 27.91 18.41 30.78
C LYS A 220 28.72 18.88 29.57
N LEU A 221 29.70 19.77 29.76
CA LEU A 221 30.61 20.24 28.72
C LEU A 221 31.84 19.33 28.55
N HIS A 222 32.07 18.41 29.48
CA HIS A 222 33.16 17.44 29.39
C HIS A 222 32.87 16.36 28.35
N ILE A 223 33.85 16.07 27.49
CA ILE A 223 33.82 15.01 26.50
C ILE A 223 35.03 14.11 26.79
N PRO A 224 34.83 12.85 27.23
CA PRO A 224 35.93 11.94 27.52
C PRO A 224 36.74 11.63 26.26
N SER A 225 38.07 11.66 26.40
CA SER A 225 39.03 11.32 25.34
C SER A 225 38.77 9.94 24.75
N GLU A 226 38.43 8.98 25.60
CA GLU A 226 38.26 7.56 25.27
C GLU A 226 37.06 7.34 24.34
N VAL A 227 36.01 8.16 24.51
CA VAL A 227 34.81 8.12 23.66
C VAL A 227 35.06 8.85 22.34
N SER A 228 35.74 10.00 22.39
CA SER A 228 36.16 10.73 21.18
C SER A 228 37.05 9.85 20.30
N ASP A 229 38.11 9.26 20.86
CA ASP A 229 39.09 8.43 20.14
C ASP A 229 38.48 7.11 19.66
N CYS A 230 37.55 6.51 20.43
CA CYS A 230 36.79 5.36 19.96
C CYS A 230 35.94 5.70 18.73
N LEU A 231 35.15 6.77 18.76
CA LEU A 231 34.32 7.19 17.63
C LEU A 231 35.14 7.76 16.46
N ALA A 232 36.34 8.27 16.74
CA ALA A 232 37.35 8.64 15.74
C ALA A 232 38.13 7.44 15.18
N GLY A 233 37.88 6.21 15.68
CA GLY A 233 38.42 4.95 15.16
C GLY A 233 38.01 4.60 13.73
N GLY A 234 38.30 3.36 13.30
CA GLY A 234 38.05 2.96 11.90
C GLY A 234 38.04 1.46 11.60
N SER A 235 38.44 0.58 12.53
CA SER A 235 38.15 -0.85 12.39
C SER A 235 36.79 -1.16 13.01
N PHE A 236 35.87 -1.70 12.23
CA PHE A 236 34.53 -2.11 12.67
C PHE A 236 34.42 -3.64 12.82
N GLU A 237 35.50 -4.29 13.26
CA GLU A 237 35.51 -5.71 13.61
C GLU A 237 34.43 -6.06 14.65
N GLU A 238 33.90 -7.29 14.58
CA GLU A 238 32.86 -7.80 15.49
C GLU A 238 33.28 -7.74 16.97
N SER A 239 34.58 -7.94 17.23
CA SER A 239 35.23 -7.77 18.54
C SER A 239 35.08 -6.37 19.15
N SER A 240 34.98 -5.35 18.30
CA SER A 240 35.00 -3.93 18.68
C SER A 240 33.59 -3.31 18.77
N LEU A 241 32.57 -3.95 18.21
CA LEU A 241 31.19 -3.44 18.15
C LEU A 241 30.61 -3.03 19.51
N ARG A 242 30.95 -3.76 20.59
CA ARG A 242 30.53 -3.42 21.95
C ARG A 242 30.96 -2.00 22.35
N LYS A 243 32.23 -1.65 22.10
CA LYS A 243 32.81 -0.34 22.47
C LYS A 243 32.12 0.79 21.69
N TYR A 244 31.87 0.57 20.40
CA TYR A 244 31.13 1.53 19.57
C TYR A 244 29.69 1.73 20.03
N ILE A 245 29.00 0.67 20.48
CA ILE A 245 27.64 0.76 21.05
C ILE A 245 27.65 1.59 22.33
N GLU A 246 28.54 1.28 23.27
CA GLU A 246 28.70 2.00 24.55
C GLU A 246 29.06 3.49 24.31
N ALA A 247 29.94 3.78 23.36
CA ALA A 247 30.27 5.14 22.91
C ALA A 247 29.10 5.87 22.21
N CYS A 248 28.27 5.15 21.45
CA CYS A 248 27.07 5.73 20.82
C CYS A 248 26.00 6.12 21.84
N ASP A 249 25.76 5.29 22.86
CA ASP A 249 24.80 5.63 23.91
C ASP A 249 25.32 6.75 24.82
N TRP A 250 26.64 6.85 25.05
CA TRP A 250 27.22 8.05 25.66
C TRP A 250 26.95 9.30 24.80
N LEU A 251 27.30 9.27 23.50
CA LEU A 251 27.13 10.40 22.59
C LEU A 251 25.66 10.85 22.51
N ARG A 252 24.73 9.89 22.40
CA ARG A 252 23.28 10.14 22.43
C ARG A 252 22.85 10.80 23.74
N SER A 253 23.32 10.29 24.88
CA SER A 253 22.97 10.81 26.21
C SER A 253 23.52 12.23 26.42
N ALA A 254 24.75 12.48 25.98
CA ALA A 254 25.35 13.81 25.98
C ALA A 254 24.51 14.79 25.14
N MET A 255 24.20 14.46 23.88
CA MET A 255 23.37 15.30 23.01
C MET A 255 21.99 15.61 23.62
N GLN A 256 21.31 14.61 24.19
CA GLN A 256 20.05 14.81 24.92
C GLN A 256 20.23 15.71 26.15
N GLY A 257 21.36 15.60 26.86
CA GLY A 257 21.74 16.48 27.96
C GLY A 257 21.95 17.95 27.55
N PHE A 258 22.42 18.21 26.33
CA PHE A 258 22.50 19.56 25.74
C PHE A 258 21.14 20.10 25.30
N ASP A 259 20.24 19.26 24.76
CA ASP A 259 18.87 19.67 24.42
C ASP A 259 17.98 19.91 25.65
N ALA A 260 18.33 19.30 26.79
CA ALA A 260 17.70 19.55 28.10
C ALA A 260 18.27 20.77 28.85
N LEU A 261 19.21 21.54 28.28
CA LEU A 261 19.69 22.78 28.89
C LEU A 261 18.64 23.90 28.76
N HIS A 262 18.49 24.71 29.82
CA HIS A 262 17.60 25.87 29.78
C HIS A 262 17.97 26.85 28.65
N PRO A 263 17.02 27.40 27.87
CA PRO A 263 17.31 28.21 26.67
C PRO A 263 18.20 29.46 26.87
N SER A 264 18.41 29.93 28.11
CA SER A 264 19.41 30.96 28.41
C SER A 264 20.83 30.54 28.00
N TYR A 265 21.18 29.26 28.18
CA TYR A 265 22.49 28.72 27.85
C TYR A 265 22.77 28.68 26.35
N ALA A 266 21.75 28.74 25.48
CA ALA A 266 21.90 28.74 24.03
C ALA A 266 22.65 29.96 23.46
N LYS A 267 22.93 30.98 24.28
CA LYS A 267 23.77 32.14 23.92
C LYS A 267 25.24 32.01 24.38
N VAL A 268 25.55 31.05 25.27
CA VAL A 268 26.91 30.84 25.82
C VAL A 268 27.82 30.23 24.76
N ARG A 269 29.06 30.75 24.63
CA ARG A 269 29.98 30.32 23.57
C ARG A 269 30.43 28.87 23.74
N ALA A 270 30.92 28.50 24.92
CA ALA A 270 31.40 27.14 25.23
C ALA A 270 30.33 26.06 24.96
N VAL A 271 29.05 26.35 25.27
CA VAL A 271 27.91 25.46 24.98
C VAL A 271 27.72 25.25 23.49
N LYS A 272 27.89 26.31 22.66
CA LYS A 272 27.84 26.18 21.20
C LYS A 272 29.05 25.42 20.64
N GLU A 273 30.24 25.71 21.16
CA GLU A 273 31.50 25.08 20.72
C GLU A 273 31.48 23.57 21.03
N LYS A 274 31.11 23.16 22.25
CA LYS A 274 30.98 21.74 22.60
C LYS A 274 29.82 21.03 21.91
N ARG A 275 28.69 21.71 21.66
CA ARG A 275 27.61 21.12 20.83
C ARG A 275 28.09 20.86 19.39
N ALA A 276 28.82 21.80 18.79
CA ALA A 276 29.40 21.63 17.46
C ALA A 276 30.47 20.52 17.42
N GLU A 277 31.27 20.37 18.48
CA GLU A 277 32.25 19.28 18.64
C GLU A 277 31.56 17.90 18.64
N LEU A 278 30.48 17.74 19.42
CA LEU A 278 29.66 16.52 19.42
C LEU A 278 29.01 16.25 18.06
N ASP A 279 28.49 17.28 17.38
CA ASP A 279 27.92 17.13 16.03
C ASP A 279 28.99 16.73 14.99
N ILE A 280 30.23 17.20 15.10
CA ILE A 280 31.36 16.79 14.25
C ILE A 280 31.76 15.32 14.52
N ILE A 281 31.86 14.91 15.78
CA ILE A 281 32.13 13.51 16.17
C ILE A 281 31.03 12.60 15.60
N LYS A 282 29.76 12.95 15.83
CA LYS A 282 28.57 12.24 15.33
C LYS A 282 28.61 12.04 13.81
N LEU A 283 28.77 13.12 13.04
CA LEU A 283 28.77 13.07 11.57
C LEU A 283 29.99 12.30 11.03
N THR A 284 31.15 12.44 11.67
CA THR A 284 32.37 11.71 11.29
C THR A 284 32.22 10.21 11.52
N PHE A 285 31.66 9.81 12.66
CA PHE A 285 31.39 8.42 13.00
C PHE A 285 30.34 7.80 12.09
N VAL A 286 29.17 8.45 11.93
CA VAL A 286 28.09 7.98 11.04
C VAL A 286 28.61 7.75 9.63
N ARG A 287 29.37 8.70 9.05
CA ARG A 287 29.97 8.55 7.72
C ARG A 287 30.85 7.31 7.64
N LYS A 288 31.79 7.12 8.58
CA LYS A 288 32.69 5.96 8.60
C LYS A 288 31.95 4.62 8.69
N VAL A 289 30.91 4.54 9.54
CA VAL A 289 30.07 3.34 9.63
C VAL A 289 29.33 3.10 8.31
N CYS A 290 28.83 4.15 7.66
CA CYS A 290 28.15 4.01 6.37
C CYS A 290 29.10 3.56 5.24
N GLU A 291 30.31 4.13 5.18
CA GLU A 291 31.36 3.73 4.24
C GLU A 291 31.74 2.26 4.43
N PHE A 292 31.97 1.84 5.69
CA PHE A 292 32.25 0.44 6.03
C PHE A 292 31.09 -0.50 5.67
N LEU A 293 29.86 -0.21 6.11
CA LEU A 293 28.71 -1.10 5.88
C LEU A 293 28.35 -1.21 4.40
N SER A 294 28.49 -0.13 3.63
CA SER A 294 28.32 -0.15 2.17
C SER A 294 29.27 -1.15 1.51
N VAL A 295 30.56 -1.11 1.88
CA VAL A 295 31.59 -2.02 1.35
C VAL A 295 31.41 -3.45 1.88
N PHE A 296 30.96 -3.61 3.12
CA PHE A 296 30.69 -4.90 3.77
C PHE A 296 29.54 -5.66 3.11
N PHE A 297 28.40 -5.01 2.86
CA PHE A 297 27.26 -5.66 2.18
C PHE A 297 27.61 -6.14 0.77
N VAL A 298 28.27 -5.29 -0.02
CA VAL A 298 28.73 -5.63 -1.38
C VAL A 298 29.68 -6.83 -1.32
N LYS A 299 30.75 -6.78 -0.51
CA LYS A 299 31.71 -7.89 -0.36
C LYS A 299 31.09 -9.20 0.14
N MET A 300 30.08 -9.12 1.01
CA MET A 300 29.38 -10.31 1.51
C MET A 300 28.62 -11.01 0.38
N VAL A 301 27.90 -10.24 -0.44
CA VAL A 301 27.18 -10.76 -1.60
C VAL A 301 28.14 -11.22 -2.70
N ASP A 302 29.21 -10.47 -3.01
CA ASP A 302 30.25 -10.87 -3.97
C ASP A 302 30.87 -12.23 -3.59
N SER A 303 31.12 -12.45 -2.29
CA SER A 303 31.62 -13.74 -1.79
C SER A 303 30.64 -14.88 -2.09
N LEU A 304 29.34 -14.69 -1.84
CA LEU A 304 28.31 -15.69 -2.15
C LEU A 304 28.14 -15.92 -3.66
N MET A 305 28.21 -14.85 -4.44
CA MET A 305 28.18 -14.88 -5.91
C MET A 305 29.39 -15.60 -6.52
N SER A 306 30.56 -15.53 -5.87
CA SER A 306 31.77 -16.18 -6.35
C SER A 306 31.74 -17.70 -6.21
N ASP A 307 31.16 -18.24 -5.12
CA ASP A 307 31.11 -19.69 -4.91
C ASP A 307 29.95 -20.34 -5.67
N LYS A 308 30.30 -21.06 -6.73
CA LYS A 308 29.37 -21.86 -7.55
C LYS A 308 28.59 -22.89 -6.73
N ARG A 309 29.06 -23.31 -5.55
CA ARG A 309 28.38 -24.26 -4.65
C ARG A 309 27.10 -23.70 -4.03
N ASN A 310 26.87 -22.38 -4.08
CA ASN A 310 25.64 -21.77 -3.58
C ASN A 310 24.45 -21.99 -4.52
N PHE A 311 24.72 -21.95 -5.83
CA PHE A 311 23.73 -22.06 -6.89
C PHE A 311 23.35 -23.53 -7.18
N SER A 312 22.20 -23.72 -7.85
CA SER A 312 21.87 -25.00 -8.49
C SER A 312 22.88 -25.34 -9.58
N GLN A 313 23.12 -26.64 -9.79
CA GLN A 313 24.09 -27.16 -10.76
C GLN A 313 23.50 -28.34 -11.54
N ARG A 314 24.14 -28.72 -12.65
CA ARG A 314 23.63 -29.77 -13.54
C ARG A 314 23.45 -31.11 -12.83
N GLY A 315 22.21 -31.58 -12.72
CA GLY A 315 21.79 -32.76 -11.98
C GLY A 315 21.47 -32.51 -10.49
N GLN A 316 21.59 -31.28 -10.00
CA GLN A 316 21.41 -30.91 -8.59
C GLN A 316 20.69 -29.56 -8.44
N VAL A 317 19.37 -29.61 -8.34
CA VAL A 317 18.56 -28.50 -7.84
C VAL A 317 18.92 -28.26 -6.38
N LYS A 318 19.31 -27.02 -6.04
CA LYS A 318 19.64 -26.57 -4.68
C LYS A 318 18.87 -25.29 -4.38
N ALA A 319 18.09 -25.30 -3.30
CA ALA A 319 17.45 -24.11 -2.76
C ALA A 319 18.51 -23.13 -2.20
N PRO A 320 18.30 -21.80 -2.33
CA PRO A 320 19.11 -20.79 -1.65
C PRO A 320 19.17 -21.00 -0.14
N ASN A 321 20.23 -20.50 0.49
CA ASN A 321 20.36 -20.50 1.94
C ASN A 321 21.14 -19.26 2.39
N HIS A 322 20.44 -18.33 3.04
CA HIS A 322 20.99 -17.06 3.51
C HIS A 322 21.21 -16.99 5.02
N VAL A 323 21.17 -18.13 5.75
CA VAL A 323 21.35 -18.14 7.22
C VAL A 323 22.65 -17.45 7.65
N ASP A 324 23.77 -17.67 6.94
CA ASP A 324 25.05 -17.01 7.25
C ASP A 324 25.08 -15.52 6.85
N LEU A 325 24.35 -15.13 5.80
CA LEU A 325 24.14 -13.73 5.41
C LEU A 325 23.35 -13.00 6.51
N HIS A 326 22.23 -13.59 6.94
CA HIS A 326 21.35 -13.08 7.99
C HIS A 326 22.06 -12.98 9.33
N ASN A 327 22.83 -14.00 9.72
CA ASN A 327 23.60 -14.01 10.95
C ASN A 327 24.64 -12.87 10.97
N LYS A 328 25.42 -12.71 9.90
CA LYS A 328 26.36 -11.59 9.76
C LYS A 328 25.66 -10.24 9.79
N CYS A 329 24.54 -10.08 9.09
CA CYS A 329 23.75 -8.85 9.13
C CYS A 329 23.22 -8.55 10.56
N ARG A 330 22.77 -9.58 11.28
CA ARG A 330 22.26 -9.47 12.66
C ARG A 330 23.33 -8.98 13.65
N THR A 331 24.61 -9.33 13.45
CA THR A 331 25.74 -8.84 14.25
C THR A 331 25.84 -7.30 14.25
N TYR A 332 25.61 -6.65 13.10
CA TYR A 332 25.70 -5.19 12.96
C TYR A 332 24.35 -4.48 13.19
N ALA A 333 23.25 -5.20 13.41
CA ALA A 333 21.91 -4.63 13.53
C ALA A 333 21.77 -3.64 14.70
N ARG A 334 22.46 -3.86 15.82
CA ARG A 334 22.50 -2.89 16.93
C ARG A 334 23.22 -1.60 16.54
N LEU A 335 24.39 -1.70 15.90
CA LEU A 335 25.12 -0.53 15.41
C LEU A 335 24.26 0.32 14.45
N LEU A 336 23.54 -0.34 13.53
CA LEU A 336 22.56 0.31 12.64
C LEU A 336 21.43 1.03 13.40
N GLN A 337 20.97 0.50 14.53
CA GLN A 337 19.97 1.17 15.38
C GLN A 337 20.51 2.46 16.03
N HIS A 338 21.74 2.47 16.53
CA HIS A 338 22.35 3.71 17.04
C HIS A 338 22.60 4.72 15.90
N VAL A 339 23.12 4.28 14.75
CA VAL A 339 23.31 5.12 13.56
C VAL A 339 21.99 5.78 13.11
N LYS A 340 20.88 5.04 13.07
CA LYS A 340 19.53 5.56 12.79
C LYS A 340 19.09 6.69 13.74
N ILE A 341 19.52 6.62 15.01
CA ILE A 341 19.17 7.61 16.05
C ILE A 341 20.06 8.86 15.92
N LEU A 342 21.35 8.68 15.61
CA LEU A 342 22.32 9.76 15.43
C LEU A 342 22.10 10.55 14.11
N ASP A 343 21.74 9.86 13.02
CA ASP A 343 21.34 10.45 11.76
C ASP A 343 20.35 9.54 11.01
N LYS A 344 19.09 10.00 10.88
CA LYS A 344 18.03 9.29 10.17
C LYS A 344 18.28 9.18 8.66
N SER A 345 19.01 10.12 8.05
CA SER A 345 19.22 10.16 6.60
C SER A 345 20.18 9.07 6.10
N SER A 346 21.16 8.71 6.94
CA SER A 346 22.18 7.66 6.70
C SER A 346 21.63 6.29 6.26
N LEU A 347 20.45 5.88 6.75
CA LEU A 347 19.94 4.53 6.53
C LEU A 347 19.43 4.27 5.11
N LEU A 348 18.91 5.29 4.41
CA LEU A 348 18.29 5.08 3.09
C LEU A 348 19.33 4.66 2.04
N PRO A 349 20.50 5.34 1.91
CA PRO A 349 21.59 4.88 1.04
C PRO A 349 22.06 3.46 1.38
N LEU A 350 22.25 3.15 2.67
CA LEU A 350 22.67 1.82 3.12
C LEU A 350 21.68 0.73 2.74
N ARG A 351 20.37 0.98 2.92
CA ARG A 351 19.32 0.03 2.54
C ARG A 351 19.30 -0.19 1.03
N LYS A 352 19.38 0.87 0.22
CA LYS A 352 19.42 0.74 -1.25
C LYS A 352 20.66 -0.03 -1.74
N ILE A 353 21.82 0.16 -1.12
CA ILE A 353 23.04 -0.61 -1.44
C ILE A 353 22.83 -2.10 -1.09
N TYR A 354 22.32 -2.41 0.11
CA TYR A 354 22.03 -3.79 0.51
C TYR A 354 21.02 -4.47 -0.43
N CYS A 355 19.86 -3.85 -0.65
CA CYS A 355 18.79 -4.39 -1.50
C CYS A 355 19.25 -4.59 -2.95
N LYS A 356 20.01 -3.64 -3.52
CA LYS A 356 20.54 -3.75 -4.88
C LYS A 356 21.61 -4.83 -5.04
N SER A 357 22.45 -5.07 -4.03
CA SER A 357 23.38 -6.19 -4.05
C SER A 357 22.64 -7.51 -3.92
N LEU A 358 21.72 -7.63 -2.95
CA LEU A 358 20.93 -8.84 -2.71
C LEU A 358 20.05 -9.22 -3.91
N ASN A 359 19.46 -8.24 -4.61
CA ASN A 359 18.75 -8.45 -5.89
C ASN A 359 19.61 -9.24 -6.90
N GLN A 360 20.90 -8.90 -7.06
CA GLN A 360 21.78 -9.55 -8.03
C GLN A 360 22.05 -11.03 -7.68
N LEU A 361 22.10 -11.35 -6.38
CA LEU A 361 22.18 -12.72 -5.89
C LEU A 361 20.85 -13.46 -6.14
N LEU A 362 19.75 -12.96 -5.59
CA LEU A 362 18.41 -13.54 -5.72
C LEU A 362 18.05 -13.82 -7.19
N ARG A 363 18.17 -12.82 -8.07
CA ARG A 363 17.88 -12.97 -9.50
C ARG A 363 18.74 -14.04 -10.18
N ARG A 364 20.01 -14.19 -9.78
CA ARG A 364 20.86 -15.26 -10.31
C ARG A 364 20.46 -16.62 -9.76
N GLU A 365 20.17 -16.73 -8.47
CA GLU A 365 19.67 -17.97 -7.88
C GLU A 365 18.35 -18.41 -8.52
N THR A 366 17.40 -17.49 -8.70
CA THR A 366 16.13 -17.70 -9.42
C THR A 366 16.38 -18.24 -10.83
N ARG A 367 17.34 -17.66 -11.58
CA ARG A 367 17.71 -18.14 -12.92
C ARG A 367 18.33 -19.54 -12.91
N GLU A 368 19.36 -19.80 -12.10
CA GLU A 368 20.04 -21.10 -12.12
C GLU A 368 19.12 -22.22 -11.60
N PHE A 369 18.32 -21.94 -10.57
CA PHE A 369 17.30 -22.86 -10.05
C PHE A 369 16.23 -23.18 -11.11
N ALA A 370 15.69 -22.15 -11.78
CA ALA A 370 14.72 -22.34 -12.84
C ALA A 370 15.32 -23.07 -14.06
N ASN A 371 16.54 -22.73 -14.46
CA ASN A 371 17.24 -23.40 -15.56
C ASN A 371 17.43 -24.90 -15.26
N GLU A 372 17.82 -25.27 -14.04
CA GLU A 372 18.00 -26.67 -13.67
C GLU A 372 16.67 -27.42 -13.56
N LEU A 373 15.62 -26.81 -13.01
CA LEU A 373 14.27 -27.37 -13.05
C LEU A 373 13.78 -27.65 -14.48
N ARG A 374 14.01 -26.70 -15.40
CA ARG A 374 13.67 -26.87 -16.82
C ARG A 374 14.50 -27.99 -17.47
N ALA A 375 15.79 -28.10 -17.13
CA ALA A 375 16.71 -29.12 -17.66
C ALA A 375 16.40 -30.53 -17.14
N GLY A 376 15.95 -30.67 -15.88
CA GLY A 376 15.49 -31.93 -15.31
C GLY A 376 14.11 -32.38 -15.83
N THR A 377 13.29 -31.46 -16.32
CA THR A 377 11.92 -31.75 -16.78
C THR A 377 11.91 -32.26 -18.23
N LYS A 378 11.66 -33.56 -18.42
CA LYS A 378 11.46 -34.18 -19.75
C LYS A 378 10.09 -33.83 -20.33
N ALA A 379 9.90 -32.57 -20.72
CA ALA A 379 8.66 -32.08 -21.30
C ALA A 379 8.35 -32.76 -22.66
N PRO A 380 7.18 -33.40 -22.83
CA PRO A 380 6.72 -33.87 -24.14
C PRO A 380 6.26 -32.69 -25.01
N LYS A 381 6.30 -32.86 -26.33
CA LYS A 381 5.71 -31.89 -27.26
C LYS A 381 4.19 -32.07 -27.29
N VAL A 382 3.43 -31.14 -26.70
CA VAL A 382 1.96 -31.08 -26.83
C VAL A 382 1.59 -30.31 -28.10
N GLN A 383 0.40 -30.57 -28.64
CA GLN A 383 -0.13 -29.85 -29.79
C GLN A 383 -0.82 -28.55 -29.34
N SER A 384 -0.26 -27.40 -29.71
CA SER A 384 -0.81 -26.07 -29.38
C SER A 384 -2.03 -25.65 -30.23
N ILE A 385 -2.34 -26.38 -31.30
CA ILE A 385 -3.41 -26.06 -32.26
C ILE A 385 -4.53 -27.09 -32.09
N TRP A 386 -5.66 -26.66 -31.53
CA TRP A 386 -6.77 -27.54 -31.17
C TRP A 386 -7.81 -27.70 -32.27
N PHE A 387 -8.04 -26.67 -33.09
CA PHE A 387 -9.20 -26.62 -34.00
C PHE A 387 -8.82 -26.64 -35.49
N ASP A 388 -7.67 -26.09 -35.90
CA ASP A 388 -7.20 -26.09 -37.32
C ASP A 388 -6.50 -27.41 -37.76
N SER A 389 -6.26 -28.38 -36.84
CA SER A 389 -5.48 -29.61 -37.13
C SER A 389 -6.26 -30.66 -37.95
N PRO A 390 -5.67 -31.37 -38.92
CA PRO A 390 -6.32 -32.55 -39.52
C PRO A 390 -6.29 -33.78 -38.60
N SER A 391 -5.24 -33.96 -37.79
CA SER A 391 -5.14 -35.04 -36.80
C SER A 391 -5.84 -34.67 -35.48
N ALA A 392 -6.41 -35.66 -34.79
CA ALA A 392 -6.94 -35.47 -33.45
C ALA A 392 -5.83 -35.13 -32.42
N PRO A 393 -6.10 -34.27 -31.43
CA PRO A 393 -5.13 -33.99 -30.35
C PRO A 393 -4.79 -35.24 -29.55
N ASN A 394 -3.51 -35.44 -29.24
CA ASN A 394 -3.05 -36.61 -28.50
C ASN A 394 -3.49 -36.52 -27.02
N GLN A 395 -4.41 -37.41 -26.62
CA GLN A 395 -5.25 -37.19 -25.44
C GLN A 395 -4.49 -37.27 -24.11
N ASN A 396 -3.62 -38.27 -23.94
CA ASN A 396 -2.99 -38.61 -22.66
C ASN A 396 -1.55 -38.09 -22.49
N VAL A 397 -1.24 -36.89 -23.01
CA VAL A 397 0.10 -36.30 -22.82
C VAL A 397 0.20 -35.64 -21.45
N ASN A 398 0.75 -36.38 -20.48
CA ASN A 398 0.96 -35.88 -19.11
C ASN A 398 2.05 -34.79 -19.07
N THR A 399 1.68 -33.60 -18.60
CA THR A 399 2.56 -32.44 -18.43
C THR A 399 2.73 -32.01 -16.95
N SER A 400 2.26 -32.79 -15.98
CA SER A 400 2.24 -32.40 -14.56
C SER A 400 3.61 -32.06 -13.96
N MET A 401 4.69 -32.67 -14.45
CA MET A 401 6.06 -32.34 -14.02
C MET A 401 6.45 -30.87 -14.29
N VAL A 402 5.82 -30.24 -15.29
CA VAL A 402 6.06 -28.85 -15.69
C VAL A 402 5.41 -27.87 -14.70
N SER A 403 4.18 -28.15 -14.27
CA SER A 403 3.50 -27.38 -13.21
C SER A 403 4.06 -27.68 -11.82
N GLU A 404 4.52 -28.91 -11.57
CA GLU A 404 5.27 -29.27 -10.36
C GLU A 404 6.60 -28.49 -10.26
N ALA A 405 7.30 -28.28 -11.38
CA ALA A 405 8.49 -27.42 -11.43
C ALA A 405 8.16 -25.95 -11.09
N TYR A 406 7.06 -25.40 -11.62
CA TYR A 406 6.61 -24.05 -11.24
C TYR A 406 6.25 -23.96 -9.75
N SER A 407 5.50 -24.95 -9.23
CA SER A 407 5.15 -25.01 -7.80
C SER A 407 6.38 -25.10 -6.90
N LYS A 408 7.40 -25.91 -7.26
CA LYS A 408 8.69 -25.95 -6.55
C LYS A 408 9.43 -24.62 -6.57
N MET A 409 9.32 -23.85 -7.66
CA MET A 409 9.90 -22.50 -7.75
C MET A 409 9.24 -21.51 -6.79
N LEU A 410 7.90 -21.48 -6.72
CA LEU A 410 7.21 -20.64 -5.73
C LEU A 410 7.45 -21.12 -4.29
N ALA A 411 7.37 -22.43 -4.03
CA ALA A 411 7.55 -23.00 -2.69
C ALA A 411 8.95 -22.75 -2.09
N VAL A 412 9.99 -22.57 -2.91
CA VAL A 412 11.34 -22.18 -2.46
C VAL A 412 11.50 -20.67 -2.32
N PHE A 413 11.08 -19.88 -3.32
CA PHE A 413 11.37 -18.45 -3.32
C PHE A 413 10.35 -17.58 -2.58
N VAL A 414 9.07 -17.98 -2.47
CA VAL A 414 8.08 -17.18 -1.73
C VAL A 414 8.44 -17.05 -0.24
N PRO A 415 8.83 -18.11 0.50
CA PRO A 415 9.31 -17.96 1.87
C PRO A 415 10.61 -17.15 1.96
N LEU A 416 11.58 -17.41 1.08
CA LEU A 416 12.86 -16.70 1.04
C LEU A 416 12.67 -15.18 0.89
N LEU A 417 11.77 -14.75 -0.01
CA LEU A 417 11.49 -13.32 -0.23
C LEU A 417 10.73 -12.67 0.93
N VAL A 418 10.00 -13.44 1.75
CA VAL A 418 9.43 -12.95 3.02
C VAL A 418 10.54 -12.80 4.06
N ASP A 419 11.45 -13.77 4.20
CA ASP A 419 12.58 -13.70 5.13
C ASP A 419 13.52 -12.52 4.82
N GLU A 420 13.84 -12.28 3.53
CA GLU A 420 14.64 -11.11 3.11
C GLU A 420 13.92 -9.78 3.34
N PHE A 421 12.58 -9.75 3.18
CA PHE A 421 11.79 -8.57 3.50
C PHE A 421 11.83 -8.26 5.00
N GLU A 422 11.67 -9.26 5.87
CA GLU A 422 11.79 -9.08 7.32
C GLU A 422 13.21 -8.64 7.74
N LEU A 423 14.25 -9.13 7.06
CA LEU A 423 15.64 -8.68 7.31
C LEU A 423 15.89 -7.23 6.83
N CYS A 424 15.35 -6.85 5.66
CA CYS A 424 15.42 -5.47 5.14
C CYS A 424 14.71 -4.46 6.07
N ILE A 425 13.74 -4.92 6.87
CA ILE A 425 13.16 -4.18 7.98
C ILE A 425 14.03 -4.40 9.22
N TRP A 426 15.23 -3.79 9.22
CA TRP A 426 16.20 -3.76 10.33
C TRP A 426 15.54 -3.31 11.66
N HIS A 427 14.92 -4.24 12.38
CA HIS A 427 14.02 -4.10 13.55
C HIS A 427 13.38 -2.70 13.72
N HIS A 428 12.36 -2.39 12.91
CA HIS A 428 11.67 -1.09 12.92
C HIS A 428 10.57 -0.97 13.98
N ALA A 429 10.98 -0.96 15.26
CA ALA A 429 10.13 -0.47 16.34
C ALA A 429 10.08 1.08 16.33
N GLY A 430 9.24 1.67 15.48
CA GLY A 430 9.04 3.12 15.42
C GLY A 430 8.41 3.60 14.10
N ALA A 431 7.49 4.56 14.20
CA ALA A 431 6.61 4.97 13.10
C ALA A 431 7.33 5.58 11.88
N LEU A 432 6.87 5.14 10.70
CA LEU A 432 6.98 5.71 9.35
C LEU A 432 8.19 6.59 9.02
N ASP A 433 9.04 6.06 8.13
CA ASP A 433 8.91 6.47 6.73
C ASP A 433 8.64 5.21 5.89
N LEU A 434 7.36 5.03 5.48
CA LEU A 434 6.95 3.90 4.64
C LEU A 434 7.34 4.11 3.17
N GLY A 435 7.51 5.35 2.70
CA GLY A 435 7.89 5.65 1.32
C GLY A 435 9.34 5.26 1.04
N ALA A 436 10.26 5.72 1.89
CA ALA A 436 11.68 5.36 1.79
C ALA A 436 11.95 3.85 1.98
N LEU A 437 11.08 3.15 2.73
CA LEU A 437 11.09 1.68 2.79
C LEU A 437 10.59 1.06 1.48
N ASN A 438 9.47 1.56 0.94
CA ASN A 438 8.88 1.07 -0.31
C ASN A 438 9.84 1.22 -1.50
N GLU A 439 10.52 2.35 -1.65
CA GLU A 439 11.54 2.53 -2.71
C GLU A 439 12.64 1.46 -2.64
N SER A 440 13.19 1.22 -1.45
CA SER A 440 14.30 0.27 -1.28
C SER A 440 13.89 -1.18 -1.50
N LEU A 441 12.61 -1.50 -1.29
CA LEU A 441 12.05 -2.83 -1.53
C LEU A 441 11.66 -3.02 -3.01
N CYS A 442 11.36 -1.95 -3.74
CA CYS A 442 11.38 -1.98 -5.21
C CYS A 442 12.80 -2.29 -5.71
N ASP A 443 13.84 -1.62 -5.18
CA ASP A 443 15.25 -1.92 -5.53
C ASP A 443 15.67 -3.39 -5.21
N LEU A 444 15.01 -4.05 -4.25
CA LEU A 444 15.26 -5.47 -3.91
C LEU A 444 14.68 -6.44 -4.95
N LEU A 445 13.48 -6.14 -5.47
CA LEU A 445 12.75 -7.03 -6.38
C LEU A 445 12.85 -6.61 -7.85
N ASP A 446 13.53 -5.51 -8.18
CA ASP A 446 13.59 -4.98 -9.55
C ASP A 446 14.03 -6.03 -10.58
N GLY A 447 13.17 -6.23 -11.59
CA GLY A 447 13.32 -7.22 -12.65
C GLY A 447 13.24 -8.70 -12.22
N ILE A 448 13.05 -9.04 -10.93
CA ILE A 448 13.00 -10.45 -10.52
C ILE A 448 11.79 -11.17 -11.16
N GLN A 449 10.69 -10.44 -11.38
CA GLN A 449 9.50 -10.98 -12.04
C GLN A 449 9.80 -11.56 -13.43
N ASP A 450 10.75 -10.98 -14.16
CA ASP A 450 11.15 -11.45 -15.50
C ASP A 450 11.74 -12.87 -15.44
N ASP A 451 12.48 -13.16 -14.37
CA ASP A 451 13.14 -14.46 -14.15
C ASP A 451 12.11 -15.56 -13.78
N PHE A 452 11.00 -15.19 -13.12
CA PHE A 452 9.83 -16.07 -12.94
C PHE A 452 8.96 -16.18 -14.19
N HIS A 453 8.70 -15.07 -14.90
CA HIS A 453 7.95 -15.03 -16.16
C HIS A 453 8.58 -15.94 -17.22
N ALA A 454 9.92 -16.04 -17.26
CA ALA A 454 10.63 -16.99 -18.12
C ALA A 454 10.25 -18.47 -17.87
N THR A 455 9.87 -18.83 -16.64
CA THR A 455 9.37 -20.19 -16.31
C THR A 455 7.91 -20.36 -16.74
N VAL A 456 7.06 -19.37 -16.46
CA VAL A 456 5.65 -19.36 -16.90
C VAL A 456 5.55 -19.47 -18.43
N GLU A 457 6.34 -18.68 -19.15
CA GLU A 457 6.40 -18.72 -20.61
C GLU A 457 6.92 -20.04 -21.15
N TRP A 458 7.91 -20.65 -20.50
CA TRP A 458 8.41 -21.97 -20.88
C TRP A 458 7.33 -23.05 -20.72
N ALA A 459 6.60 -23.04 -19.60
CA ALA A 459 5.48 -23.94 -19.37
C ALA A 459 4.37 -23.75 -20.43
N ASN A 460 3.95 -22.51 -20.68
CA ASN A 460 2.95 -22.19 -21.71
C ASN A 460 3.41 -22.56 -23.14
N LYS A 461 4.73 -22.53 -23.42
CA LYS A 461 5.30 -22.98 -24.72
C LYS A 461 5.33 -24.51 -24.86
N ILE A 462 5.22 -25.26 -23.77
CA ILE A 462 5.04 -26.72 -23.77
C ILE A 462 3.57 -27.05 -23.95
N ASP A 463 2.70 -26.45 -23.11
CA ASP A 463 1.27 -26.74 -23.03
C ASP A 463 0.53 -25.54 -22.42
N PRO A 464 -0.29 -24.79 -23.19
CA PRO A 464 -1.01 -23.63 -22.68
C PRO A 464 -1.98 -23.94 -21.53
N LEU A 465 -2.48 -25.18 -21.41
CA LEU A 465 -3.41 -25.56 -20.34
C LEU A 465 -2.75 -25.58 -18.95
N LEU A 466 -1.41 -25.69 -18.89
CA LEU A 466 -0.67 -25.56 -17.64
C LEU A 466 -0.91 -24.22 -16.95
N CYS A 467 -1.28 -23.16 -17.68
CA CYS A 467 -1.64 -21.87 -17.11
C CYS A 467 -2.74 -21.99 -16.05
N ILE A 468 -3.72 -22.90 -16.21
CA ILE A 468 -4.76 -23.17 -15.21
C ILE A 468 -4.13 -23.61 -13.89
N SER A 469 -3.25 -24.62 -13.94
CA SER A 469 -2.57 -25.15 -12.74
C SER A 469 -1.55 -24.18 -12.13
N MET A 470 -0.90 -23.35 -12.94
CA MET A 470 0.00 -22.30 -12.45
C MET A 470 -0.79 -21.16 -11.78
N HIS A 471 -1.95 -20.79 -12.32
CA HIS A 471 -2.86 -19.80 -11.71
C HIS A 471 -3.29 -20.28 -10.32
N ALA A 472 -3.84 -21.49 -10.23
CA ALA A 472 -4.27 -22.10 -8.96
C ALA A 472 -3.15 -22.20 -7.91
N THR A 473 -1.92 -22.45 -8.36
CA THR A 473 -0.74 -22.47 -7.48
C THR A 473 -0.36 -21.06 -6.99
N THR A 474 -0.49 -20.05 -7.85
CA THR A 474 -0.20 -18.64 -7.54
C THR A 474 -1.26 -18.07 -6.58
N GLU A 475 -2.54 -18.25 -6.91
CA GLU A 475 -3.72 -17.89 -6.12
C GLU A 475 -3.66 -18.44 -4.69
N ARG A 476 -3.19 -19.70 -4.53
CA ARG A 476 -2.95 -20.32 -3.23
C ARG A 476 -1.87 -19.60 -2.43
N HIS A 477 -0.70 -19.33 -3.04
CA HIS A 477 0.35 -18.55 -2.38
C HIS A 477 -0.10 -17.11 -2.05
N VAL A 478 -0.88 -16.45 -2.92
CA VAL A 478 -1.46 -15.12 -2.63
C VAL A 478 -2.37 -15.17 -1.39
N SER A 479 -3.14 -16.26 -1.24
CA SER A 479 -4.05 -16.50 -0.11
C SER A 479 -3.32 -16.81 1.21
N ASP A 480 -2.23 -17.57 1.16
CA ASP A 480 -1.43 -17.96 2.33
C ASP A 480 -0.61 -16.79 2.92
N LEU A 481 -0.38 -15.72 2.14
CA LEU A 481 0.41 -14.55 2.56
C LEU A 481 -0.31 -13.62 3.55
N LYS A 482 0.31 -13.42 4.73
CA LYS A 482 -0.17 -12.52 5.79
C LYS A 482 -0.18 -11.05 5.34
N ALA A 483 -1.29 -10.36 5.59
CA ALA A 483 -1.59 -9.06 4.97
C ALA A 483 -0.57 -7.94 5.25
N GLU A 484 0.00 -7.89 6.46
CA GLU A 484 0.83 -6.76 6.92
C GLU A 484 2.32 -6.91 6.54
N THR A 485 2.86 -8.13 6.50
CA THR A 485 4.28 -8.41 6.21
C THR A 485 4.56 -8.85 4.77
N SER A 486 3.55 -9.04 3.92
CA SER A 486 3.75 -9.71 2.62
C SER A 486 3.49 -8.84 1.39
N ARG A 487 3.24 -7.53 1.53
CA ARG A 487 2.75 -6.66 0.44
C ARG A 487 3.61 -6.70 -0.84
N TYR A 488 4.93 -6.77 -0.70
CA TYR A 488 5.87 -6.74 -1.85
C TYR A 488 6.01 -8.11 -2.52
N VAL A 489 5.90 -9.20 -1.74
CA VAL A 489 5.82 -10.56 -2.29
C VAL A 489 4.47 -10.76 -3.00
N ARG A 490 3.39 -10.15 -2.49
CA ARG A 490 2.11 -10.09 -3.19
C ARG A 490 2.23 -9.36 -4.54
N LEU A 491 2.86 -8.18 -4.62
CA LEU A 491 3.10 -7.52 -5.92
C LEU A 491 3.80 -8.40 -6.98
N LEU A 492 4.73 -9.28 -6.56
CA LEU A 492 5.36 -10.25 -7.44
C LEU A 492 4.40 -11.37 -7.88
N LEU A 493 3.55 -11.87 -6.98
CA LEU A 493 2.55 -12.88 -7.29
C LEU A 493 1.40 -12.32 -8.14
N ASP A 494 0.92 -11.11 -7.85
CA ASP A 494 -0.07 -10.37 -8.66
C ASP A 494 0.43 -10.25 -10.11
N ALA A 495 1.69 -9.83 -10.30
CA ALA A 495 2.34 -9.73 -11.61
C ALA A 495 2.62 -11.09 -12.29
N LEU A 496 2.58 -12.21 -11.55
CA LEU A 496 2.63 -13.56 -12.10
C LEU A 496 1.23 -14.03 -12.52
N GLU A 497 0.21 -13.75 -11.71
CA GLU A 497 -1.20 -14.04 -12.00
C GLU A 497 -1.66 -13.30 -13.27
N ASP A 498 -1.40 -12.00 -13.37
CA ASP A 498 -1.60 -11.19 -14.58
C ASP A 498 -0.93 -11.82 -15.82
N ARG A 499 0.32 -12.31 -15.67
CA ARG A 499 1.07 -12.89 -16.79
C ARG A 499 0.51 -14.24 -17.21
N ILE A 500 0.11 -15.08 -16.26
CA ILE A 500 -0.51 -16.38 -16.50
C ILE A 500 -1.88 -16.19 -17.18
N SER A 501 -2.72 -15.32 -16.64
CA SER A 501 -4.04 -14.99 -17.20
C SER A 501 -3.94 -14.37 -18.59
N SER A 502 -2.99 -13.46 -18.83
CA SER A 502 -2.71 -12.89 -20.15
C SER A 502 -2.36 -13.97 -21.21
N LEU A 503 -1.54 -14.97 -20.84
CA LEU A 503 -1.16 -16.06 -21.74
C LEU A 503 -2.34 -17.01 -22.01
N PHE A 504 -3.12 -17.35 -20.99
CA PHE A 504 -4.30 -18.21 -21.12
C PHE A 504 -5.42 -17.54 -21.93
N VAL A 505 -5.71 -16.26 -21.69
CA VAL A 505 -6.67 -15.48 -22.48
C VAL A 505 -6.25 -15.43 -23.95
N ARG A 506 -4.95 -15.26 -24.25
CA ARG A 506 -4.47 -15.33 -25.64
C ARG A 506 -4.70 -16.71 -26.27
N PHE A 507 -4.46 -17.80 -25.53
CA PHE A 507 -4.78 -19.16 -26.01
C PHE A 507 -6.29 -19.33 -26.30
N VAL A 508 -7.17 -18.79 -25.46
CA VAL A 508 -8.63 -18.82 -25.66
C VAL A 508 -9.04 -18.01 -26.88
N ASP A 509 -8.46 -16.83 -27.09
CA ASP A 509 -8.75 -16.00 -28.26
C ASP A 509 -8.13 -16.60 -29.55
N ASP A 510 -6.95 -17.23 -29.48
CA ASP A 510 -6.36 -18.03 -30.57
C ASP A 510 -7.24 -19.25 -30.92
N ALA A 511 -7.87 -19.90 -29.93
CA ALA A 511 -8.82 -20.99 -30.14
C ALA A 511 -10.12 -20.50 -30.79
N ARG A 512 -10.68 -19.38 -30.30
CA ARG A 512 -11.83 -18.70 -30.91
C ARG A 512 -11.57 -18.37 -32.38
N ASN A 513 -10.41 -17.79 -32.67
CA ASN A 513 -9.99 -17.41 -34.03
C ASN A 513 -9.83 -18.61 -34.98
N GLN A 514 -9.60 -19.83 -34.48
CA GLN A 514 -9.60 -21.04 -35.30
C GLN A 514 -11.03 -21.48 -35.64
N ILE A 515 -11.95 -21.42 -34.68
CA ILE A 515 -13.36 -21.79 -34.87
C ILE A 515 -14.03 -20.85 -35.89
N GLU A 516 -13.86 -19.53 -35.72
CA GLU A 516 -14.47 -18.47 -36.55
C GLU A 516 -14.07 -18.54 -38.05
N LYS A 517 -12.97 -19.21 -38.41
CA LYS A 517 -12.58 -19.45 -39.82
C LYS A 517 -13.51 -20.43 -40.56
N ASN A 518 -14.18 -21.33 -39.84
CA ASN A 518 -14.95 -22.44 -40.44
C ASN A 518 -16.26 -21.97 -41.11
N ASP A 519 -16.65 -20.72 -40.90
CA ASP A 519 -17.81 -20.08 -41.54
C ASP A 519 -17.71 -20.03 -43.08
N LYS A 520 -16.49 -20.12 -43.64
CA LYS A 520 -16.22 -19.80 -45.05
C LYS A 520 -16.07 -21.05 -45.93
N GLY A 521 -17.14 -21.36 -46.67
CA GLY A 521 -17.10 -22.31 -47.79
C GLY A 521 -17.24 -23.79 -47.41
N VAL A 522 -17.61 -24.08 -46.17
CA VAL A 522 -17.91 -25.45 -45.71
C VAL A 522 -19.30 -25.88 -46.19
N LYS A 523 -19.47 -27.17 -46.51
CA LYS A 523 -20.80 -27.74 -46.83
C LYS A 523 -21.61 -27.93 -45.54
N GLN A 524 -22.88 -27.55 -45.54
CA GLN A 524 -23.83 -27.80 -44.45
C GLN A 524 -24.22 -29.29 -44.29
N THR A 525 -23.25 -30.17 -44.07
CA THR A 525 -23.49 -31.63 -44.03
C THR A 525 -22.65 -32.28 -42.93
N GLY A 526 -23.31 -32.86 -41.94
CA GLY A 526 -22.67 -33.53 -40.81
C GLY A 526 -22.18 -32.60 -39.70
N ILE A 527 -21.46 -33.19 -38.75
CA ILE A 527 -21.03 -32.57 -37.50
C ILE A 527 -19.73 -31.78 -37.74
N MET A 528 -19.72 -30.51 -37.30
CA MET A 528 -18.55 -29.65 -37.38
C MET A 528 -17.42 -30.15 -36.48
N SER A 529 -16.22 -30.27 -37.04
CA SER A 529 -15.07 -30.89 -36.36
C SER A 529 -14.67 -30.22 -35.04
N PHE A 530 -15.02 -28.95 -34.85
CA PHE A 530 -14.75 -28.24 -33.59
C PHE A 530 -15.58 -28.74 -32.40
N ILE A 531 -16.73 -29.40 -32.61
CA ILE A 531 -17.60 -29.87 -31.53
C ILE A 531 -16.93 -30.98 -30.69
N PRO A 532 -16.52 -32.15 -31.24
CA PRO A 532 -15.83 -33.18 -30.47
C PRO A 532 -14.44 -32.72 -29.98
N ARG A 533 -13.81 -31.76 -30.66
CA ARG A 533 -12.54 -31.15 -30.23
C ARG A 533 -12.71 -30.28 -28.99
N PHE A 534 -13.81 -29.53 -28.91
CA PHE A 534 -14.14 -28.73 -27.73
C PHE A 534 -14.41 -29.62 -26.51
N ALA A 535 -15.14 -30.73 -26.68
CA ALA A 535 -15.37 -31.67 -25.57
C ALA A 535 -14.06 -32.25 -25.02
N LEU A 536 -13.14 -32.68 -25.91
CA LEU A 536 -11.81 -33.13 -25.48
C LEU A 536 -11.01 -32.01 -24.78
N LEU A 537 -11.07 -30.78 -25.30
CA LEU A 537 -10.43 -29.61 -24.68
C LEU A 537 -10.99 -29.35 -23.27
N ALA A 538 -12.31 -29.33 -23.10
CA ALA A 538 -12.97 -29.15 -21.81
C ALA A 538 -12.59 -30.25 -20.81
N THR A 539 -12.61 -31.53 -21.22
CA THR A 539 -12.13 -32.64 -20.37
C THR A 539 -10.69 -32.44 -19.92
N ARG A 540 -9.79 -31.93 -20.78
CA ARG A 540 -8.42 -31.61 -20.38
C ARG A 540 -8.31 -30.36 -19.52
N MET A 541 -9.14 -29.34 -19.73
CA MET A 541 -9.18 -28.14 -18.87
C MET A 541 -9.60 -28.52 -17.44
N GLU A 542 -10.67 -29.29 -17.27
CA GLU A 542 -11.14 -29.76 -15.95
C GLU A 542 -10.08 -30.54 -15.16
N GLN A 543 -9.25 -31.34 -15.85
CA GLN A 543 -8.14 -32.09 -15.22
C GLN A 543 -7.09 -31.19 -14.52
N TYR A 544 -6.90 -29.93 -14.97
CA TYR A 544 -5.95 -29.00 -14.36
C TYR A 544 -6.53 -28.12 -13.24
N ILE A 545 -7.87 -28.04 -13.12
CA ILE A 545 -8.55 -27.09 -12.21
C ILE A 545 -8.42 -27.51 -10.75
N GLN A 546 -8.65 -28.80 -10.45
CA GLN A 546 -8.54 -29.39 -9.10
C GLN A 546 -9.25 -28.63 -7.96
N GLY A 547 -10.25 -27.80 -8.30
CA GLY A 547 -11.05 -26.99 -7.36
C GLY A 547 -10.63 -25.52 -7.19
N GLN A 548 -9.66 -25.00 -7.94
CA GLN A 548 -9.19 -23.60 -7.84
C GLN A 548 -9.12 -22.89 -9.21
N SER A 549 -9.09 -21.55 -9.25
CA SER A 549 -9.10 -20.75 -10.49
C SER A 549 -10.27 -21.02 -11.46
N ARG A 550 -11.44 -21.42 -10.94
CA ARG A 550 -12.65 -21.78 -11.71
C ARG A 550 -13.09 -20.67 -12.67
N ASP A 551 -13.13 -19.43 -12.22
CA ASP A 551 -13.65 -18.29 -12.99
C ASP A 551 -12.88 -18.03 -14.29
N LEU A 552 -11.57 -18.32 -14.32
CA LEU A 552 -10.72 -18.18 -15.50
C LEU A 552 -11.12 -19.17 -16.60
N VAL A 553 -11.45 -20.41 -16.22
CA VAL A 553 -11.90 -21.46 -17.15
C VAL A 553 -13.36 -21.28 -17.57
N ASP A 554 -14.23 -20.88 -16.65
CA ASP A 554 -15.64 -20.64 -16.98
C ASP A 554 -15.79 -19.45 -17.96
N GLN A 555 -14.96 -18.41 -17.84
CA GLN A 555 -14.85 -17.36 -18.86
C GLN A 555 -14.34 -17.88 -20.21
N ALA A 556 -13.42 -18.85 -20.22
CA ALA A 556 -12.96 -19.49 -21.46
C ALA A 556 -14.06 -20.30 -22.14
N TYR A 557 -14.86 -21.06 -21.38
CA TYR A 557 -16.03 -21.77 -21.91
C TYR A 557 -17.06 -20.80 -22.51
N ILE A 558 -17.36 -19.69 -21.83
CA ILE A 558 -18.29 -18.66 -22.34
C ILE A 558 -17.81 -18.09 -23.68
N LYS A 559 -16.51 -17.76 -23.80
CA LYS A 559 -15.92 -17.27 -25.06
C LYS A 559 -15.97 -18.32 -26.17
N ILE A 560 -15.55 -19.56 -25.90
CA ILE A 560 -15.37 -20.60 -26.91
C ILE A 560 -16.71 -21.15 -27.40
N ILE A 561 -17.63 -21.49 -26.48
CA ILE A 561 -18.96 -21.99 -26.86
C ILE A 561 -19.78 -20.88 -27.53
N GLY A 562 -19.65 -19.63 -27.05
CA GLY A 562 -20.29 -18.48 -27.67
C GLY A 562 -19.94 -18.34 -29.15
N ILE A 563 -18.66 -18.45 -29.54
CA ILE A 563 -18.28 -18.41 -30.96
C ILE A 563 -18.68 -19.69 -31.71
N MET A 564 -18.69 -20.87 -31.06
CA MET A 564 -19.15 -22.11 -31.69
C MET A 564 -20.60 -22.01 -32.14
N PHE A 565 -21.51 -21.51 -31.28
CA PHE A 565 -22.93 -21.37 -31.62
C PHE A 565 -23.14 -20.30 -32.71
N VAL A 566 -22.50 -19.12 -32.60
CA VAL A 566 -22.55 -18.09 -33.65
C VAL A 566 -22.01 -18.61 -35.00
N THR A 567 -20.96 -19.44 -34.98
CA THR A 567 -20.41 -20.05 -36.21
C THR A 567 -21.39 -21.07 -36.80
N LEU A 568 -22.10 -21.86 -35.97
CA LEU A 568 -23.16 -22.77 -36.44
C LEU A 568 -24.33 -21.98 -37.06
N ASP A 569 -24.79 -20.90 -36.42
CA ASP A 569 -25.88 -20.06 -36.91
C ASP A 569 -25.52 -19.36 -38.24
N ASN A 570 -24.29 -18.86 -38.40
CA ASN A 570 -23.82 -18.26 -39.66
C ASN A 570 -23.78 -19.31 -40.78
N ILE A 571 -23.17 -20.48 -40.53
CA ILE A 571 -23.12 -21.58 -41.51
C ILE A 571 -24.54 -22.03 -41.88
N ALA A 572 -25.46 -22.12 -40.92
CA ALA A 572 -26.85 -22.50 -41.15
C ALA A 572 -27.63 -21.47 -42.00
N GLN A 573 -27.28 -20.19 -41.95
CA GLN A 573 -27.89 -19.13 -42.77
C GLN A 573 -27.42 -19.17 -44.25
N ALA A 574 -26.29 -19.78 -44.56
CA ALA A 574 -25.73 -19.82 -45.92
C ALA A 574 -26.59 -20.62 -46.94
N ASP A 575 -27.32 -21.64 -46.48
CA ASP A 575 -28.34 -22.37 -47.23
C ASP A 575 -29.53 -22.72 -46.30
N LEU A 576 -30.64 -22.02 -46.50
CA LEU A 576 -31.85 -22.17 -45.68
C LEU A 576 -32.55 -23.53 -45.89
N LYS A 577 -32.19 -24.31 -46.91
CA LYS A 577 -32.83 -25.60 -47.20
C LYS A 577 -32.42 -26.73 -46.26
N HIS A 578 -31.17 -26.70 -45.77
CA HIS A 578 -30.63 -27.74 -44.88
C HIS A 578 -30.31 -27.22 -43.46
N SER A 579 -30.40 -25.90 -43.25
CA SER A 579 -30.30 -25.18 -41.97
C SER A 579 -30.80 -25.96 -40.73
N ASP A 580 -32.08 -26.34 -40.68
CA ASP A 580 -32.64 -27.06 -39.51
C ASP A 580 -31.97 -28.42 -39.25
N ILE A 581 -31.59 -29.15 -40.31
CA ILE A 581 -30.90 -30.45 -40.21
C ILE A 581 -29.49 -30.24 -39.66
N PHE A 582 -28.76 -29.30 -40.27
CA PHE A 582 -27.40 -28.98 -39.87
C PHE A 582 -27.35 -28.55 -38.39
N LEU A 583 -28.26 -27.67 -37.96
CA LEU A 583 -28.34 -27.26 -36.56
C LEU A 583 -28.73 -28.42 -35.63
N LEU A 584 -29.76 -29.22 -35.95
CA LEU A 584 -30.17 -30.30 -35.05
C LEU A 584 -29.08 -31.38 -34.89
N GLU A 585 -28.36 -31.74 -35.95
CA GLU A 585 -27.27 -32.73 -35.85
C GLU A 585 -26.08 -32.19 -35.04
N ASN A 586 -25.74 -30.91 -35.22
CA ASN A 586 -24.62 -30.28 -34.50
C ASN A 586 -24.94 -30.04 -33.02
N TYR A 587 -26.15 -29.60 -32.67
CA TYR A 587 -26.54 -29.46 -31.26
C TYR A 587 -26.68 -30.82 -30.55
N ALA A 588 -27.24 -31.84 -31.20
CA ALA A 588 -27.27 -33.20 -30.64
C ALA A 588 -25.85 -33.75 -30.41
N ALA A 589 -24.93 -33.56 -31.36
CA ALA A 589 -23.53 -33.95 -31.18
C ALA A 589 -22.84 -33.18 -30.03
N PHE A 590 -23.15 -31.89 -29.87
CA PHE A 590 -22.63 -31.06 -28.77
C PHE A 590 -23.16 -31.55 -27.41
N GLN A 591 -24.45 -31.86 -27.31
CA GLN A 591 -25.04 -32.45 -26.10
C GLN A 591 -24.40 -33.79 -25.76
N ASN A 592 -24.38 -34.74 -26.71
CA ASN A 592 -23.79 -36.07 -26.49
C ASN A 592 -22.29 -35.99 -26.10
N SER A 593 -21.54 -35.04 -26.66
CA SER A 593 -20.11 -34.87 -26.35
C SER A 593 -19.84 -34.20 -24.99
N LEU A 594 -20.82 -33.53 -24.38
CA LEU A 594 -20.65 -32.77 -23.13
C LEU A 594 -21.52 -33.27 -21.97
N TYR A 595 -22.33 -34.30 -22.16
CA TYR A 595 -23.27 -34.81 -21.15
C TYR A 595 -22.62 -35.02 -19.77
N ASP A 596 -21.51 -35.77 -19.71
CA ASP A 596 -20.82 -36.05 -18.44
C ASP A 596 -20.29 -34.78 -17.77
N LEU A 597 -19.66 -33.89 -18.54
CA LEU A 597 -19.13 -32.60 -18.08
C LEU A 597 -20.24 -31.67 -17.57
N ALA A 598 -21.37 -31.61 -18.26
CA ALA A 598 -22.52 -30.78 -17.90
C ALA A 598 -23.13 -31.19 -16.55
N ASN A 599 -23.02 -32.45 -16.15
CA ASN A 599 -23.55 -32.94 -14.87
C ASN A 599 -22.79 -32.38 -13.64
N TYR A 600 -21.56 -31.88 -13.79
CA TYR A 600 -20.77 -31.34 -12.67
C TYR A 600 -20.11 -29.97 -12.90
N VAL A 601 -20.14 -29.42 -14.13
CA VAL A 601 -19.63 -28.07 -14.44
C VAL A 601 -20.80 -27.11 -14.73
N PRO A 602 -21.21 -26.24 -13.77
CA PRO A 602 -22.43 -25.43 -13.90
C PRO A 602 -22.46 -24.47 -15.09
N THR A 603 -21.30 -24.02 -15.57
CA THR A 603 -21.21 -23.16 -16.76
C THR A 603 -21.39 -23.94 -18.06
N LEU A 604 -20.93 -25.20 -18.13
CA LEU A 604 -21.22 -26.09 -19.26
C LEU A 604 -22.69 -26.53 -19.25
N ALA A 605 -23.30 -26.76 -18.07
CA ALA A 605 -24.72 -27.08 -17.94
C ALA A 605 -25.64 -26.03 -18.61
N LYS A 606 -25.34 -24.73 -18.45
CA LYS A 606 -26.09 -23.63 -19.10
C LYS A 606 -26.09 -23.77 -20.63
N PHE A 607 -24.91 -24.02 -21.20
CA PHE A 607 -24.77 -24.20 -22.65
C PHE A 607 -25.35 -25.53 -23.15
N TYR A 608 -25.31 -26.59 -22.34
CA TYR A 608 -26.00 -27.86 -22.63
C TYR A 608 -27.52 -27.64 -22.74
N HIS A 609 -28.13 -26.88 -21.82
CA HIS A 609 -29.55 -26.53 -21.91
C HIS A 609 -29.87 -25.63 -23.10
N GLN A 610 -29.01 -24.64 -23.41
CA GLN A 610 -29.17 -23.79 -24.60
C GLN A 610 -29.07 -24.60 -25.91
N ALA A 611 -28.15 -25.56 -25.99
CA ALA A 611 -28.06 -26.49 -27.11
C ALA A 611 -29.33 -27.37 -27.21
N SER A 612 -29.82 -27.86 -26.06
CA SER A 612 -31.07 -28.64 -26.00
C SER A 612 -32.28 -27.86 -26.52
N GLU A 613 -32.41 -26.58 -26.16
CA GLU A 613 -33.49 -25.74 -26.69
C GLU A 613 -33.33 -25.50 -28.20
N SER A 614 -32.11 -25.24 -28.65
CA SER A 614 -31.81 -24.97 -30.07
C SER A 614 -32.03 -26.21 -30.95
N TYR A 615 -31.71 -27.41 -30.43
CA TYR A 615 -32.05 -28.71 -30.99
C TYR A 615 -33.57 -28.93 -31.05
N GLU A 616 -34.29 -28.67 -29.95
CA GLU A 616 -35.74 -28.85 -29.88
C GLU A 616 -36.49 -27.94 -30.87
N GLN A 617 -36.10 -26.66 -30.94
CA GLN A 617 -36.66 -25.72 -31.91
C GLN A 617 -36.37 -26.16 -33.36
N SER A 618 -35.13 -26.52 -33.69
CA SER A 618 -34.72 -26.88 -35.06
C SER A 618 -35.34 -28.21 -35.51
N SER A 619 -35.45 -29.19 -34.62
CA SER A 619 -36.13 -30.45 -34.91
C SER A 619 -37.65 -30.29 -35.10
N THR A 620 -38.35 -29.50 -34.27
CA THR A 620 -39.79 -29.23 -34.48
C THR A 620 -40.06 -28.39 -35.74
N ARG A 621 -39.15 -27.47 -36.12
CA ARG A 621 -39.16 -26.82 -37.45
C ARG A 621 -39.03 -27.87 -38.56
N HIS A 622 -38.02 -28.74 -38.48
CA HIS A 622 -37.77 -29.76 -39.51
C HIS A 622 -38.94 -30.76 -39.67
N MET A 623 -39.49 -31.29 -38.56
CA MET A 623 -40.65 -32.19 -38.62
C MET A 623 -41.86 -31.49 -39.21
N SER A 624 -42.09 -30.22 -38.86
CA SER A 624 -43.15 -29.42 -39.48
C SER A 624 -42.96 -29.33 -41.00
N VAL A 625 -41.75 -29.00 -41.50
CA VAL A 625 -41.47 -28.95 -42.95
C VAL A 625 -41.71 -30.31 -43.64
N ILE A 626 -41.31 -31.43 -43.02
CA ILE A 626 -41.57 -32.78 -43.54
C ILE A 626 -43.08 -33.09 -43.60
N ILE A 627 -43.81 -32.79 -42.52
CA ILE A 627 -45.25 -33.02 -42.40
C ILE A 627 -46.03 -32.15 -43.41
N TYR A 628 -45.74 -30.85 -43.48
CA TYR A 628 -46.34 -29.93 -44.45
C TYR A 628 -46.02 -30.33 -45.89
N TYR A 629 -44.84 -30.88 -46.18
CA TYR A 629 -44.53 -31.36 -47.52
C TYR A 629 -45.34 -32.60 -47.90
N GLN A 630 -45.51 -33.56 -46.98
CA GLN A 630 -46.18 -34.83 -47.29
C GLN A 630 -47.72 -34.72 -47.27
N PHE A 631 -48.26 -33.86 -46.40
CA PHE A 631 -49.70 -33.66 -46.20
C PHE A 631 -50.15 -32.25 -46.58
N GLU A 632 -49.47 -31.63 -47.55
CA GLU A 632 -49.64 -30.23 -47.99
C GLU A 632 -51.10 -29.80 -48.08
N ARG A 633 -51.93 -30.54 -48.83
CA ARG A 633 -53.34 -30.21 -49.06
C ARG A 633 -54.19 -30.21 -47.79
N LEU A 634 -53.86 -31.06 -46.82
CA LEU A 634 -54.57 -31.14 -45.55
C LEU A 634 -54.28 -29.92 -44.70
N PHE A 635 -52.99 -29.61 -44.49
CA PHE A 635 -52.60 -28.53 -43.60
C PHE A 635 -52.69 -27.14 -44.26
N GLN A 636 -52.69 -27.03 -45.60
CA GLN A 636 -53.13 -25.81 -46.29
C GLN A 636 -54.63 -25.55 -46.12
N PHE A 637 -55.47 -26.59 -46.11
CA PHE A 637 -56.90 -26.43 -45.81
C PHE A 637 -57.11 -26.09 -44.33
N ALA A 638 -56.40 -26.75 -43.42
CA ALA A 638 -56.42 -26.42 -41.99
C ALA A 638 -56.06 -24.95 -41.73
N ARG A 639 -54.96 -24.47 -42.30
CA ARG A 639 -54.54 -23.07 -42.15
C ARG A 639 -55.54 -22.07 -42.74
N LYS A 640 -56.12 -22.35 -43.91
CA LYS A 640 -57.22 -21.52 -44.46
C LYS A 640 -58.44 -21.48 -43.54
N LEU A 641 -58.71 -22.58 -42.84
CA LEU A 641 -59.79 -22.66 -41.87
C LEU A 641 -59.48 -21.82 -40.61
N GLU A 642 -58.24 -21.85 -40.11
CA GLU A 642 -57.75 -20.98 -39.03
C GLU A 642 -57.85 -19.50 -39.43
N ASP A 643 -57.28 -19.13 -40.58
CA ASP A 643 -57.30 -17.77 -41.12
C ASP A 643 -58.75 -17.25 -41.29
N ALA A 644 -59.69 -18.11 -41.71
CA ALA A 644 -61.10 -17.76 -41.85
C ALA A 644 -61.82 -17.61 -40.50
N MET A 645 -61.48 -18.43 -39.49
CA MET A 645 -62.04 -18.35 -38.13
C MET A 645 -61.58 -17.12 -37.35
N LEU A 646 -60.56 -16.39 -37.81
CA LEU A 646 -60.16 -15.10 -37.24
C LEU A 646 -61.07 -13.93 -37.67
N ILE A 647 -61.87 -14.11 -38.73
CA ILE A 647 -62.59 -13.01 -39.41
C ILE A 647 -64.11 -13.26 -39.50
N ASN A 648 -64.57 -14.51 -39.53
CA ASN A 648 -65.95 -14.89 -39.82
C ASN A 648 -66.52 -15.83 -38.75
N LEU A 649 -67.85 -15.89 -38.62
CA LEU A 649 -68.48 -16.85 -37.69
C LEU A 649 -68.33 -18.30 -38.21
N PRO A 650 -68.21 -19.31 -37.31
CA PRO A 650 -68.04 -20.71 -37.71
C PRO A 650 -69.11 -21.21 -38.69
N GLU A 651 -70.36 -20.75 -38.55
CA GLU A 651 -71.48 -21.09 -39.42
C GLU A 651 -71.37 -20.49 -40.83
N GLU A 652 -70.65 -19.39 -41.01
CA GLU A 652 -70.52 -18.66 -42.28
C GLU A 652 -69.43 -19.24 -43.18
N ILE A 653 -68.35 -19.75 -42.57
CA ILE A 653 -67.15 -20.26 -43.27
C ILE A 653 -67.49 -21.38 -44.25
N GLN A 654 -68.48 -22.23 -43.92
CA GLN A 654 -68.91 -23.36 -44.77
C GLN A 654 -69.50 -22.93 -46.14
N PHE A 655 -69.81 -21.64 -46.32
CA PHE A 655 -70.35 -21.06 -47.55
C PHE A 655 -69.28 -20.33 -48.38
N GLN A 656 -68.06 -20.18 -47.87
CA GLN A 656 -66.97 -19.49 -48.58
C GLN A 656 -66.35 -20.37 -49.67
N VAL A 657 -65.84 -19.72 -50.72
CA VAL A 657 -65.32 -20.40 -51.93
C VAL A 657 -64.11 -21.26 -51.58
N GLY A 658 -64.24 -22.58 -51.80
CA GLY A 658 -63.21 -23.56 -51.48
C GLY A 658 -63.22 -24.08 -50.04
N MET A 659 -64.16 -23.63 -49.19
CA MET A 659 -64.39 -24.12 -47.83
C MET A 659 -65.79 -24.74 -47.68
N SER A 660 -66.32 -25.35 -48.75
CA SER A 660 -67.58 -26.09 -48.64
C SER A 660 -67.39 -27.44 -47.95
N LYS A 661 -68.48 -28.00 -47.41
CA LYS A 661 -68.57 -29.41 -46.98
C LYS A 661 -68.16 -30.42 -48.07
N SER A 662 -68.22 -30.04 -49.35
CA SER A 662 -67.69 -30.88 -50.44
C SER A 662 -66.16 -30.84 -50.51
N ASP A 663 -65.54 -29.71 -50.17
CA ASP A 663 -64.10 -29.49 -50.27
C ASP A 663 -63.36 -30.09 -49.07
N LEU A 664 -63.89 -29.93 -47.85
CA LEU A 664 -63.42 -30.67 -46.67
C LEU A 664 -63.35 -32.18 -46.97
N ARG A 665 -64.45 -32.76 -47.48
CA ARG A 665 -64.50 -34.19 -47.80
C ARG A 665 -63.54 -34.61 -48.91
N LYS A 666 -63.31 -33.77 -49.93
CA LYS A 666 -62.26 -34.01 -50.95
C LYS A 666 -60.88 -34.04 -50.31
N VAL A 667 -60.55 -33.04 -49.48
CA VAL A 667 -59.23 -32.91 -48.82
C VAL A 667 -58.97 -34.08 -47.89
N VAL A 668 -59.87 -34.34 -46.93
CA VAL A 668 -59.77 -35.45 -45.96
C VAL A 668 -59.65 -36.79 -46.69
N LYS A 669 -60.51 -37.06 -47.68
CA LYS A 669 -60.41 -38.30 -48.48
C LYS A 669 -59.07 -38.39 -49.22
N SER A 670 -58.62 -37.32 -49.87
CA SER A 670 -57.38 -37.32 -50.65
C SER A 670 -56.10 -37.47 -49.81
N SER A 671 -56.15 -37.10 -48.52
CA SER A 671 -55.00 -37.13 -47.62
C SER A 671 -54.94 -38.40 -46.77
N LEU A 672 -56.09 -39.02 -46.46
CA LEU A 672 -56.17 -40.23 -45.64
C LEU A 672 -56.32 -41.54 -46.45
N THR A 673 -56.76 -41.48 -47.72
CA THR A 673 -56.85 -42.69 -48.56
C THR A 673 -55.43 -43.11 -48.97
N GLY A 674 -54.97 -44.27 -48.49
CA GLY A 674 -53.60 -44.74 -48.72
C GLY A 674 -52.55 -44.07 -47.83
N ILE A 675 -52.93 -43.72 -46.59
CA ILE A 675 -52.03 -43.07 -45.62
C ILE A 675 -50.77 -43.91 -45.31
N ASP A 676 -50.83 -45.23 -45.45
CA ASP A 676 -49.67 -46.14 -45.37
C ASP A 676 -48.51 -45.67 -46.29
N LYS A 677 -48.84 -45.24 -47.51
CA LYS A 677 -47.87 -44.75 -48.51
C LYS A 677 -47.38 -43.36 -48.17
N GLN A 678 -48.24 -42.50 -47.61
CA GLN A 678 -47.88 -41.15 -47.18
C GLN A 678 -46.91 -41.21 -46.00
N VAL A 679 -47.21 -42.01 -44.97
CA VAL A 679 -46.35 -42.23 -43.79
C VAL A 679 -45.05 -42.91 -44.19
N THR A 680 -45.08 -43.91 -45.08
CA THR A 680 -43.87 -44.53 -45.65
C THR A 680 -42.99 -43.51 -46.38
N ALA A 681 -43.58 -42.58 -47.14
CA ALA A 681 -42.85 -41.52 -47.82
C ALA A 681 -42.28 -40.49 -46.82
N MET A 682 -43.03 -40.14 -45.76
CA MET A 682 -42.60 -39.27 -44.67
C MET A 682 -41.37 -39.85 -43.94
N HIS A 683 -41.44 -41.12 -43.53
CA HIS A 683 -40.36 -41.88 -42.92
C HIS A 683 -39.12 -41.93 -43.81
N LYS A 684 -39.29 -42.29 -45.09
CA LYS A 684 -38.19 -42.33 -46.08
C LYS A 684 -37.61 -40.95 -46.41
N LYS A 685 -38.36 -39.85 -46.22
CA LYS A 685 -37.86 -38.50 -46.39
C LYS A 685 -37.06 -38.03 -45.17
N LEU A 686 -37.52 -38.29 -43.95
CA LEU A 686 -36.74 -38.03 -42.73
C LEU A 686 -35.42 -38.81 -42.75
N MET A 687 -35.48 -40.12 -43.01
CA MET A 687 -34.30 -41.00 -43.10
C MET A 687 -33.26 -40.52 -44.12
N LYS A 688 -33.69 -39.95 -45.25
CA LYS A 688 -32.79 -39.44 -46.31
C LYS A 688 -32.25 -38.02 -46.06
N ASN A 689 -32.80 -37.31 -45.09
CA ASN A 689 -32.35 -35.97 -44.72
C ASN A 689 -31.21 -36.01 -43.69
N LEU A 690 -31.18 -37.03 -42.84
CA LEU A 690 -30.19 -37.18 -41.76
C LEU A 690 -28.89 -37.83 -42.27
N ASN A 691 -27.78 -37.42 -41.66
CA ASN A 691 -26.46 -38.05 -41.78
C ASN A 691 -26.20 -39.01 -40.60
N SER A 692 -26.87 -38.82 -39.45
CA SER A 692 -26.81 -39.74 -38.30
C SER A 692 -28.02 -40.69 -38.23
N GLU A 693 -27.76 -41.99 -38.27
CA GLU A 693 -28.78 -43.04 -38.11
C GLU A 693 -29.27 -43.15 -36.66
N GLU A 694 -28.43 -42.84 -35.66
CA GLU A 694 -28.76 -42.92 -34.23
C GLU A 694 -29.89 -41.96 -33.82
N LEU A 695 -29.97 -40.79 -34.47
CA LEU A 695 -31.02 -39.81 -34.22
C LEU A 695 -32.36 -40.20 -34.85
N PHE A 696 -32.36 -41.09 -35.85
CA PHE A 696 -33.56 -41.37 -36.65
C PHE A 696 -34.76 -41.89 -35.84
N PRO A 697 -34.64 -42.87 -34.91
CA PRO A 697 -35.80 -43.38 -34.17
C PRO A 697 -36.45 -42.30 -33.30
N ILE A 698 -35.64 -41.53 -32.57
CA ILE A 698 -36.10 -40.45 -31.67
C ILE A 698 -36.81 -39.36 -32.47
N LEU A 699 -36.21 -38.94 -33.60
CA LEU A 699 -36.78 -37.95 -34.50
C LEU A 699 -38.04 -38.47 -35.23
N TRP A 700 -38.12 -39.77 -35.51
CA TRP A 700 -39.29 -40.39 -36.11
C TRP A 700 -40.48 -40.47 -35.15
N ASP A 701 -40.27 -40.86 -33.88
CA ASP A 701 -41.32 -40.82 -32.86
C ASP A 701 -41.79 -39.38 -32.60
N LYS A 702 -40.87 -38.40 -32.58
CA LYS A 702 -41.21 -36.98 -32.52
C LYS A 702 -42.04 -36.54 -33.74
N CYS A 703 -41.72 -37.02 -34.95
CA CYS A 703 -42.46 -36.75 -36.18
C CYS A 703 -43.86 -37.40 -36.17
N LYS A 704 -43.98 -38.66 -35.72
CA LYS A 704 -45.27 -39.34 -35.49
C LYS A 704 -46.15 -38.51 -34.53
N LYS A 705 -45.59 -38.05 -33.41
CA LYS A 705 -46.31 -37.21 -32.42
C LYS A 705 -46.74 -35.86 -33.00
N GLU A 706 -45.82 -35.10 -33.60
CA GLU A 706 -46.08 -33.81 -34.25
C GLU A 706 -47.17 -33.91 -35.33
N PHE A 707 -47.19 -34.99 -36.12
CA PHE A 707 -48.27 -35.24 -37.08
C PHE A 707 -49.63 -35.42 -36.39
N LEU A 708 -49.70 -36.28 -35.36
CA LEU A 708 -50.93 -36.58 -34.63
C LEU A 708 -51.49 -35.33 -33.93
N ASP A 709 -50.64 -34.53 -33.31
CA ASP A 709 -51.04 -33.34 -32.57
C ASP A 709 -51.50 -32.21 -33.54
N LYS A 710 -50.83 -32.01 -34.69
CA LYS A 710 -51.29 -31.09 -35.75
C LYS A 710 -52.59 -31.58 -36.41
N TYR A 711 -52.75 -32.88 -36.65
CA TYR A 711 -53.99 -33.43 -37.20
C TYR A 711 -55.16 -33.25 -36.24
N GLU A 712 -54.97 -33.50 -34.94
CA GLU A 712 -56.01 -33.36 -33.92
C GLU A 712 -56.47 -31.90 -33.80
N SER A 713 -55.54 -30.92 -33.90
CA SER A 713 -55.89 -29.50 -34.04
C SER A 713 -56.81 -29.23 -35.25
N PHE A 714 -56.42 -29.72 -36.44
CA PHE A 714 -57.27 -29.63 -37.65
C PHE A 714 -58.65 -30.27 -37.44
N ALA A 715 -58.73 -31.45 -36.83
CA ALA A 715 -59.99 -32.14 -36.57
C ALA A 715 -60.91 -31.32 -35.63
N GLN A 716 -60.34 -30.69 -34.60
CA GLN A 716 -61.10 -29.83 -33.67
C GLN A 716 -61.58 -28.52 -34.31
N LEU A 717 -60.78 -27.90 -35.19
CA LEU A 717 -61.19 -26.73 -35.97
C LEU A 717 -62.32 -27.09 -36.95
N ALA A 718 -62.16 -28.19 -37.67
CA ALA A 718 -63.15 -28.65 -38.64
C ALA A 718 -64.43 -29.17 -37.98
N ALA A 719 -64.37 -29.73 -36.76
CA ALA A 719 -65.57 -30.07 -35.99
C ALA A 719 -66.39 -28.82 -35.58
N LYS A 720 -65.75 -27.67 -35.33
CA LYS A 720 -66.45 -26.40 -35.03
C LYS A 720 -67.18 -25.81 -36.23
N VAL A 721 -66.57 -25.87 -37.43
CA VAL A 721 -67.14 -25.30 -38.67
C VAL A 721 -68.09 -26.27 -39.38
N TYR A 722 -67.87 -27.58 -39.25
CA TYR A 722 -68.62 -28.63 -39.95
C TYR A 722 -69.15 -29.72 -38.99
N PRO A 723 -69.96 -29.39 -37.97
CA PRO A 723 -70.37 -30.31 -36.90
C PRO A 723 -71.14 -31.56 -37.36
N ASN A 724 -71.63 -31.59 -38.61
CA ASN A 724 -72.35 -32.72 -39.18
C ASN A 724 -71.48 -33.60 -40.12
N GLU A 725 -70.19 -33.29 -40.31
CA GLU A 725 -69.27 -34.11 -41.12
C GLU A 725 -68.41 -35.01 -40.21
N ASN A 726 -68.44 -36.32 -40.45
CA ASN A 726 -67.70 -37.29 -39.62
C ASN A 726 -66.22 -37.33 -40.01
N ILE A 727 -65.39 -36.57 -39.29
CA ILE A 727 -63.93 -36.54 -39.45
C ILE A 727 -63.31 -37.59 -38.52
N PRO A 728 -62.42 -38.49 -39.00
CA PRO A 728 -61.75 -39.45 -38.14
C PRO A 728 -60.93 -38.73 -37.05
N SER A 729 -61.33 -38.87 -35.78
CA SER A 729 -60.62 -38.34 -34.61
C SER A 729 -59.65 -39.36 -34.03
N ARG A 730 -58.58 -38.90 -33.38
CA ARG A 730 -57.55 -39.72 -32.70
C ARG A 730 -58.12 -40.75 -31.71
N TYR A 731 -59.30 -40.47 -31.14
CA TYR A 731 -59.96 -41.33 -30.13
C TYR A 731 -60.95 -42.34 -30.72
N GLN A 732 -61.31 -42.22 -31.99
CA GLN A 732 -61.88 -43.35 -32.72
C GLN A 732 -60.72 -44.26 -33.11
N TYR A 733 -60.86 -45.58 -32.91
CA TYR A 733 -59.87 -46.60 -33.34
C TYR A 733 -59.86 -46.78 -34.87
N SER A 734 -59.71 -45.68 -35.60
CA SER A 734 -59.59 -45.67 -37.05
C SER A 734 -58.28 -46.36 -37.45
N PRO A 735 -58.29 -47.31 -38.40
CA PRO A 735 -57.07 -47.96 -38.88
C PRO A 735 -55.97 -46.98 -39.31
N VAL A 736 -56.38 -45.79 -39.79
CA VAL A 736 -55.53 -44.65 -40.12
C VAL A 736 -54.54 -44.30 -39.01
N PHE A 737 -54.98 -44.24 -37.75
CA PHE A 737 -54.14 -43.88 -36.61
C PHE A 737 -53.32 -45.05 -36.08
N LEU A 738 -53.89 -46.26 -36.07
CA LEU A 738 -53.16 -47.48 -35.72
C LEU A 738 -51.98 -47.72 -36.67
N ILE A 739 -52.16 -47.43 -37.98
CA ILE A 739 -51.08 -47.43 -38.97
C ILE A 739 -49.98 -46.43 -38.62
N ILE A 740 -50.31 -45.21 -38.17
CA ILE A 740 -49.29 -44.19 -37.82
C ILE A 740 -48.55 -44.57 -36.54
N ILE A 741 -49.28 -44.92 -35.48
CA ILE A 741 -48.72 -45.18 -34.15
C ILE A 741 -47.74 -46.36 -34.21
N ASN A 742 -48.15 -47.43 -34.89
CA ASN A 742 -47.37 -48.66 -35.05
C ASN A 742 -46.49 -48.65 -36.32
N PHE A 743 -46.15 -47.48 -36.88
CA PHE A 743 -45.25 -47.39 -38.04
C PHE A 743 -43.79 -47.36 -37.60
N ASP A 744 -43.13 -48.51 -37.60
CA ASP A 744 -41.73 -48.63 -37.17
C ASP A 744 -40.80 -49.05 -38.33
N GLY A 745 -41.18 -48.69 -39.56
CA GLY A 745 -40.38 -48.83 -40.78
C GLY A 745 -40.27 -50.26 -41.33
N VAL A 746 -40.17 -51.25 -40.44
CA VAL A 746 -40.36 -52.67 -40.75
C VAL A 746 -41.80 -52.90 -41.18
N ARG A 747 -42.00 -53.71 -42.22
CA ARG A 747 -43.32 -54.06 -42.74
C ARG A 747 -44.00 -55.07 -41.81
N LEU A 748 -44.53 -54.60 -40.69
CA LEU A 748 -45.52 -55.36 -39.92
C LEU A 748 -46.62 -55.81 -40.87
N GLU A 749 -46.85 -57.12 -40.94
CA GLU A 749 -48.09 -57.64 -41.49
C GLU A 749 -49.19 -57.23 -40.54
N ILE A 750 -49.97 -56.21 -40.94
CA ILE A 750 -51.21 -55.86 -40.26
C ILE A 750 -52.15 -57.03 -40.50
N GLU A 751 -52.12 -58.01 -39.59
CA GLU A 751 -53.14 -59.05 -39.52
C GLU A 751 -54.49 -58.35 -39.37
N TRP A 752 -55.28 -58.42 -40.44
CA TRP A 752 -56.61 -57.82 -40.45
C TRP A 752 -57.48 -58.60 -39.48
N VAL A 753 -57.64 -58.06 -38.27
CA VAL A 753 -58.76 -58.40 -37.38
C VAL A 753 -60.04 -58.05 -38.13
N ARG A 754 -60.54 -59.05 -38.88
CA ARG A 754 -61.82 -58.97 -39.59
C ARG A 754 -62.89 -58.70 -38.54
N PHE A 755 -63.48 -57.51 -38.60
CA PHE A 755 -64.67 -57.16 -37.82
C PHE A 755 -65.86 -58.02 -38.28
N CYS A 756 -65.92 -59.25 -37.77
CA CYS A 756 -67.14 -60.06 -37.79
C CYS A 756 -68.08 -59.50 -36.70
N GLY A 757 -69.37 -59.37 -37.02
CA GLY A 757 -70.29 -58.50 -36.29
C GLY A 757 -70.69 -58.91 -34.85
N THR A 758 -69.99 -59.83 -34.19
CA THR A 758 -70.38 -60.37 -32.88
C THR A 758 -69.20 -60.65 -31.94
N CYS A 759 -69.09 -59.82 -30.91
CA CYS A 759 -68.58 -60.11 -29.56
C CYS A 759 -67.07 -60.31 -29.29
N LYS A 760 -66.62 -59.54 -28.26
CA LYS A 760 -65.42 -59.67 -27.40
C LYS A 760 -64.05 -59.34 -28.01
N LEU A 761 -63.38 -58.37 -27.36
CA LEU A 761 -61.92 -58.22 -27.44
C LEU A 761 -61.23 -59.43 -26.78
N VAL A 762 -60.07 -59.78 -27.32
CA VAL A 762 -59.02 -60.53 -26.62
C VAL A 762 -57.75 -59.70 -26.71
N ALA A 763 -57.08 -59.46 -25.59
CA ALA A 763 -55.78 -58.79 -25.58
C ALA A 763 -54.69 -59.79 -25.98
N ILE A 764 -53.83 -59.42 -26.93
CA ILE A 764 -52.63 -60.18 -27.27
C ILE A 764 -51.43 -59.49 -26.64
N VAL A 765 -50.77 -60.17 -25.71
CA VAL A 765 -49.48 -59.75 -25.15
C VAL A 765 -48.38 -60.22 -26.11
N PRO A 766 -47.42 -59.37 -26.52
CA PRO A 766 -46.27 -59.83 -27.29
C PRO A 766 -45.32 -60.60 -26.37
N THR A 767 -45.39 -61.93 -26.39
CA THR A 767 -44.36 -62.79 -25.79
C THR A 767 -43.14 -62.84 -26.72
N VAL A 768 -42.26 -61.84 -26.62
CA VAL A 768 -40.86 -62.00 -27.02
C VAL A 768 -40.15 -62.60 -25.82
N GLN A 769 -39.77 -63.87 -25.93
CA GLN A 769 -39.12 -64.62 -24.87
C GLN A 769 -37.94 -65.38 -25.46
N ASP A 770 -36.75 -64.81 -25.28
CA ASP A 770 -35.46 -65.48 -25.37
C ASP A 770 -34.57 -64.94 -24.22
N PRO A 771 -33.56 -65.70 -23.78
CA PRO A 771 -33.07 -65.61 -22.40
C PRO A 771 -31.98 -64.54 -22.17
N ILE A 772 -31.81 -64.20 -20.90
CA ILE A 772 -30.56 -63.64 -20.38
C ILE A 772 -29.58 -64.80 -20.24
N ASP A 773 -28.49 -64.78 -21.01
CA ASP A 773 -27.28 -65.58 -20.72
C ASP A 773 -26.29 -64.73 -19.91
N ASP A 774 -25.66 -65.35 -18.91
CA ASP A 774 -24.61 -64.72 -18.09
C ASP A 774 -23.29 -64.58 -18.88
N PHE A 775 -22.68 -63.38 -18.89
CA PHE A 775 -21.23 -63.18 -18.64
C PHE A 775 -20.83 -61.71 -18.43
#